data_AF-A0A293L4L5-F1
#
_entry.id   AF-A0A293L4L5-F1
#
_cell.length_a   1.000
_cell.length_b   1.000
_cell.length_c   1.000
_cell.angle_alpha   90.00
_cell.angle_beta   90.00
_cell.angle_gamma   90.00
#
_symmetry.space_group_name_H-M   'P 1'
#
loop_
_entity.id
_entity.type
_entity.pdbx_description
1 polymer ?
#
loop_
_entity_poly.entity_id
_entity_poly.type
_entity_poly.pdbx_seq_one_letter_code
_entity_poly.pdbx_strand_id
1 'polypeptide(L)'
;MNSVLQQLFMQPGLQEALLSIDSDKVEEESLLYQLQTVFGHLLESQLAYHVPEAFWRCFRLWGEPVNVREQQDASEFFNHLLDQVDEYLQKIGWDPLFKPFYEGLFSDQKICQGCPHKYEQEETFLALNLPVKSQSLKESLDQFVKGELLEGDNAYLCEKCGEKRNTVKRTCIKKLPPVLVIQLKRFGFDWEANRAVKFDYHFKFPWSLDMSPYTYQGVVEKEQRGSSGDVSDEVFRRPAPAHYDLSGIVVHSGQASAGHYYSFIKERRSDPQYAAKRGVWYKFNDTTVEEFDLNDTTIETECFGGTYKAKVSDSASCYPETRQRHWNAYLLFYERQEDSRTPRTPHKSIRRFSFRKEGKEPGAKSAVRRTPSAGARHRDSLSQLTQLVDHSERQGWFPPCMPPHIEQLVREENLLFMRNRDVYNPYYFDFVATLASVNLDYTKHPKYDVMMVQSLTLLVNFFMSTYIKYKRKEHDAVTEWGECIGTVIRQSPAAAAWLLKYFADAGPGLAKLYLLECPTKDVRHIFADILEKALELCYQLEDLQIQQDMDRVVGNLVNLLDQDVANNCWHSFQYFSLLNNYSRLGTKACKHLFKLEAFRKLLVFLIGPHDPNTTAAENIPRRWNQPQVHDFGQLHSTLVHLILSCDLSQLHTCEAPLARAQKLSLAPSQLEMPGEVKEALSGPFAPVYIREVVCACRETSGSIDALVNLLVQCSFCSKPFTYMVIRLVMEQYASVPSNELKNLSGLLLELLKLDDPLQYTRLQLVIDGPQEEKPEFAGILAIVKANQENDSRRSYQGVKFLVSMAHKYPHAKDYLLQVPRTWQWSVNWLERTMSEFTTQWSNTTSNEDSNTKTFQRTVSAQDTLAEATALLTELSSPEAGEYGMEMDQDDPSMDEDLRRSQLGSDYLSCGPAQKE
;
A
#
# COMPACT_ATOMS: atom_id res chain seq x y z
N MET A 1 -18.06 3.81 -12.69
CA MET A 1 -19.42 3.62 -12.14
C MET A 1 -19.92 4.89 -11.44
N ASN A 2 -19.27 5.33 -10.37
CA ASN A 2 -19.72 6.44 -9.51
C ASN A 2 -20.07 7.73 -10.27
N SER A 3 -19.19 8.20 -11.16
CA SER A 3 -19.42 9.39 -11.99
C SER A 3 -20.74 9.36 -12.76
N VAL A 4 -21.07 8.22 -13.36
CA VAL A 4 -22.31 8.03 -14.11
C VAL A 4 -23.52 7.88 -13.18
N LEU A 5 -23.41 7.10 -12.11
CA LEU A 5 -24.50 6.93 -11.14
C LEU A 5 -24.94 8.26 -10.53
N GLN A 6 -23.99 9.15 -10.21
CA GLN A 6 -24.29 10.48 -9.70
C GLN A 6 -24.97 11.37 -10.77
N GLN A 7 -24.57 11.27 -12.04
CA GLN A 7 -25.26 11.98 -13.13
C GLN A 7 -26.71 11.54 -13.29
N LEU A 8 -26.97 10.23 -13.20
CA LEU A 8 -28.33 9.68 -13.25
C LEU A 8 -29.14 10.11 -12.03
N PHE A 9 -28.57 9.98 -10.82
CA PHE A 9 -29.24 10.36 -9.57
C PHE A 9 -29.68 11.83 -9.56
N MET A 10 -28.83 12.72 -10.07
CA MET A 10 -29.09 14.15 -10.12
C MET A 10 -30.02 14.59 -11.27
N GLN A 11 -30.57 13.65 -12.06
CA GLN A 11 -31.52 13.96 -13.11
C GLN A 11 -32.94 14.14 -12.52
N PRO A 12 -33.56 15.33 -12.65
CA PRO A 12 -34.89 15.56 -12.10
C PRO A 12 -35.93 14.58 -12.63
N GLY A 13 -36.74 14.00 -11.74
CA GLY A 13 -37.81 13.06 -12.06
C GLY A 13 -37.36 11.59 -12.16
N LEU A 14 -36.06 11.33 -12.34
CA LEU A 14 -35.55 9.97 -12.53
C LEU A 14 -35.50 9.18 -11.22
N GLN A 15 -35.07 9.82 -10.13
CA GLN A 15 -35.05 9.20 -8.80
C GLN A 15 -36.47 8.82 -8.34
N GLU A 16 -37.45 9.69 -8.57
CA GLU A 16 -38.85 9.44 -8.20
C GLU A 16 -39.44 8.33 -9.07
N ALA A 17 -39.14 8.33 -10.37
CA ALA A 17 -39.58 7.27 -11.27
C ALA A 17 -38.98 5.91 -10.87
N LEU A 18 -37.67 5.83 -10.63
CA LEU A 18 -36.98 4.59 -10.25
C LEU A 18 -37.51 4.03 -8.92
N LEU A 19 -37.61 4.88 -7.90
CA LEU A 19 -37.99 4.46 -6.56
C LEU A 19 -39.51 4.18 -6.44
N SER A 20 -40.34 4.71 -7.37
CA SER A 20 -41.77 4.39 -7.43
C SER A 20 -42.11 3.00 -7.97
N ILE A 21 -41.12 2.27 -8.51
CA ILE A 21 -41.31 0.91 -9.02
C ILE A 21 -41.34 -0.05 -7.84
N ASP A 22 -42.55 -0.46 -7.45
CA ASP A 22 -42.77 -1.45 -6.40
C ASP A 22 -42.99 -2.83 -7.03
N SER A 23 -42.22 -3.82 -6.59
CA SER A 23 -42.36 -5.21 -7.02
C SER A 23 -42.84 -6.08 -5.86
N ASP A 24 -43.97 -6.76 -6.04
CA ASP A 24 -44.55 -7.68 -5.03
C ASP A 24 -43.57 -8.82 -4.61
N LYS A 25 -42.53 -9.05 -5.42
CA LYS A 25 -41.41 -9.94 -5.12
C LYS A 25 -40.13 -9.11 -5.10
N VAL A 26 -39.48 -9.03 -3.93
CA VAL A 26 -38.17 -8.42 -3.79
C VAL A 26 -37.13 -9.43 -4.24
N GLU A 27 -36.59 -9.23 -5.45
CA GLU A 27 -35.40 -9.95 -5.92
C GLU A 27 -34.16 -9.15 -5.50
N GLU A 28 -33.62 -9.47 -4.32
CA GLU A 28 -32.46 -8.75 -3.75
C GLU A 28 -31.24 -8.78 -4.68
N GLU A 29 -31.10 -9.81 -5.53
CA GLU A 29 -30.01 -9.93 -6.51
C GLU A 29 -30.30 -9.22 -7.85
N SER A 30 -31.46 -8.58 -8.00
CA SER A 30 -31.77 -7.85 -9.23
C SER A 30 -31.00 -6.53 -9.31
N LEU A 31 -30.52 -6.20 -10.52
CA LEU A 31 -29.83 -4.92 -10.77
C LEU A 31 -30.74 -3.72 -10.48
N LEU A 32 -32.05 -3.85 -10.74
CA LEU A 32 -33.05 -2.83 -10.41
C LEU A 32 -33.09 -2.54 -8.91
N TYR A 33 -33.25 -3.60 -8.09
CA TYR A 33 -33.31 -3.46 -6.63
C TYR A 33 -32.02 -2.85 -6.07
N GLN A 34 -30.87 -3.28 -6.60
CA GLN A 34 -29.59 -2.72 -6.18
C GLN A 34 -29.45 -1.24 -6.58
N LEU A 35 -29.90 -0.86 -7.78
CA LEU A 35 -29.91 0.54 -8.20
C LEU A 35 -30.86 1.40 -7.35
N GLN A 36 -32.05 0.87 -7.00
CA GLN A 36 -32.98 1.51 -6.06
C GLN A 36 -32.34 1.68 -4.68
N THR A 37 -31.60 0.67 -4.21
CA THR A 37 -30.87 0.73 -2.94
C THR A 37 -29.83 1.85 -2.96
N VAL A 38 -29.04 1.96 -4.03
CA VAL A 38 -28.08 3.07 -4.20
C VAL A 38 -28.78 4.43 -4.16
N PHE A 39 -29.86 4.60 -4.93
CA PHE A 39 -30.57 5.88 -4.99
C PHE A 39 -31.26 6.22 -3.67
N GLY A 40 -31.77 5.22 -2.95
CA GLY A 40 -32.35 5.39 -1.62
C GLY A 40 -31.32 5.88 -0.60
N HIS A 41 -30.12 5.30 -0.59
CA HIS A 41 -29.04 5.76 0.28
C HIS A 41 -28.54 7.16 -0.12
N LEU A 42 -28.41 7.47 -1.41
CA LEU A 42 -28.03 8.81 -1.86
C LEU A 42 -29.07 9.89 -1.51
N LEU A 43 -30.34 9.50 -1.34
CA LEU A 43 -31.41 10.42 -0.97
C LEU A 43 -31.45 10.70 0.55
N GLU A 44 -31.33 9.67 1.39
CA GLU A 44 -31.67 9.76 2.83
C GLU A 44 -30.50 9.46 3.80
N SER A 45 -29.37 8.91 3.32
CA SER A 45 -28.25 8.56 4.20
C SER A 45 -27.62 9.79 4.85
N GLN A 46 -27.24 9.66 6.12
CA GLN A 46 -26.49 10.67 6.89
C GLN A 46 -24.97 10.45 6.80
N LEU A 47 -24.52 9.38 6.16
CA LEU A 47 -23.11 9.10 5.95
C LEU A 47 -22.55 10.00 4.84
N ALA A 48 -21.23 10.21 4.84
CA ALA A 48 -20.56 11.00 3.81
C ALA A 48 -20.56 10.29 2.44
N TYR A 49 -20.66 8.95 2.43
CA TYR A 49 -20.69 8.13 1.23
C TYR A 49 -21.40 6.81 1.52
N HIS A 50 -21.85 6.13 0.45
CA HIS A 50 -22.45 4.79 0.49
C HIS A 50 -21.56 3.79 -0.26
N VAL A 51 -21.50 2.54 0.21
CA VAL A 51 -20.69 1.47 -0.41
C VAL A 51 -21.63 0.47 -1.11
N PRO A 52 -21.78 0.54 -2.44
CA PRO A 52 -22.77 -0.25 -3.17
C PRO A 52 -22.22 -1.63 -3.57
N GLU A 53 -21.84 -2.46 -2.58
CA GLU A 53 -21.15 -3.73 -2.85
C GLU A 53 -22.01 -4.74 -3.62
N ALA A 54 -23.28 -4.84 -3.24
CA ALA A 54 -24.21 -5.75 -3.93
C ALA A 54 -24.52 -5.27 -5.36
N PHE A 55 -24.52 -3.96 -5.63
CA PHE A 55 -24.71 -3.42 -6.98
C PHE A 55 -23.64 -3.88 -7.97
N TRP A 56 -22.35 -3.72 -7.64
CA TRP A 56 -21.30 -4.14 -8.58
C TRP A 56 -21.13 -5.66 -8.65
N ARG A 57 -21.63 -6.43 -7.66
CA ARG A 57 -21.74 -7.89 -7.74
C ARG A 57 -22.86 -8.35 -8.67
N CYS A 58 -23.93 -7.57 -8.84
CA CYS A 58 -25.06 -7.90 -9.70
C CYS A 58 -24.88 -7.37 -11.13
N PHE A 59 -24.21 -6.23 -11.30
CA PHE A 59 -23.92 -5.65 -12.61
C PHE A 59 -23.03 -6.59 -13.45
N ARG A 60 -23.34 -6.72 -14.74
CA ARG A 60 -22.57 -7.51 -15.71
C ARG A 60 -22.11 -6.62 -16.85
N LEU A 61 -20.89 -6.79 -17.32
CA LEU A 61 -20.39 -6.12 -18.51
C LEU A 61 -20.18 -7.19 -19.59
N TRP A 62 -20.85 -7.05 -20.74
CA TRP A 62 -20.90 -8.11 -21.78
C TRP A 62 -21.35 -9.49 -21.30
N GLY A 63 -22.20 -9.54 -20.26
CA GLY A 63 -22.67 -10.80 -19.65
C GLY A 63 -21.73 -11.40 -18.60
N GLU A 64 -20.52 -10.87 -18.46
CA GLU A 64 -19.52 -11.34 -17.49
C GLU A 64 -19.54 -10.52 -16.18
N PRO A 65 -19.16 -11.11 -15.03
CA PRO A 65 -19.02 -10.38 -13.77
C PRO A 65 -17.88 -9.36 -13.85
N VAL A 66 -18.09 -8.18 -13.28
CA VAL A 66 -17.10 -7.09 -13.35
C VAL A 66 -15.99 -7.29 -12.31
N ASN A 67 -14.73 -7.24 -12.76
CA ASN A 67 -13.59 -7.13 -11.87
C ASN A 67 -13.46 -5.69 -11.36
N VAL A 68 -13.79 -5.45 -10.09
CA VAL A 68 -13.76 -4.10 -9.48
C VAL A 68 -12.37 -3.44 -9.43
N ARG A 69 -11.30 -4.20 -9.68
CA ARG A 69 -9.92 -3.67 -9.77
C ARG A 69 -9.55 -3.18 -11.17
N GLU A 70 -10.34 -3.53 -12.18
CA GLU A 70 -10.12 -3.11 -13.56
C GLU A 70 -10.88 -1.82 -13.86
N GLN A 71 -10.21 -0.91 -14.55
CA GLN A 71 -10.85 0.30 -15.03
C GLN A 71 -11.63 0.02 -16.30
N GLN A 72 -12.81 0.61 -16.40
CA GLN A 72 -13.73 0.43 -17.51
C GLN A 72 -14.20 1.79 -18.03
N ASP A 73 -14.62 1.83 -19.30
CA ASP A 73 -15.11 3.04 -19.93
C ASP A 73 -16.45 3.50 -19.33
N ALA A 74 -16.52 4.76 -18.90
CA ALA A 74 -17.73 5.32 -18.30
C ALA A 74 -18.94 5.37 -19.26
N SER A 75 -18.71 5.56 -20.56
CA SER A 75 -19.77 5.55 -21.58
C SER A 75 -20.33 4.15 -21.81
N GLU A 76 -19.47 3.14 -21.73
CA GLU A 76 -19.84 1.74 -21.86
C GLU A 76 -20.66 1.29 -20.66
N PHE A 77 -20.23 1.68 -19.45
CA PHE A 77 -21.01 1.48 -18.23
C PHE A 77 -22.39 2.15 -18.32
N PHE A 78 -22.47 3.39 -18.82
CA PHE A 78 -23.74 4.11 -19.00
C PHE A 78 -24.71 3.33 -19.90
N ASN A 79 -24.27 2.94 -21.10
CA ASN A 79 -25.15 2.23 -22.04
C ASN A 79 -25.62 0.87 -21.47
N HIS A 80 -24.69 0.07 -20.95
CA HIS A 80 -25.03 -1.25 -20.39
C HIS A 80 -25.93 -1.20 -19.16
N LEU A 81 -25.76 -0.19 -18.30
CA LEU A 81 -26.63 0.00 -17.13
C LEU A 81 -28.07 0.32 -17.57
N LEU A 82 -28.21 1.26 -18.50
CA LEU A 82 -29.53 1.67 -19.01
C LEU A 82 -30.24 0.50 -19.70
N ASP A 83 -29.54 -0.21 -20.60
CA ASP A 83 -30.10 -1.33 -21.34
C ASP A 83 -30.51 -2.49 -20.42
N GLN A 84 -29.66 -2.90 -19.47
CA GLN A 84 -29.98 -4.02 -18.58
C GLN A 84 -31.18 -3.75 -17.68
N VAL A 85 -31.30 -2.52 -17.17
CA VAL A 85 -32.45 -2.15 -16.33
C VAL A 85 -33.72 -2.06 -17.18
N ASP A 86 -33.67 -1.40 -18.35
CA ASP A 86 -34.84 -1.28 -19.22
C ASP A 86 -35.30 -2.63 -19.80
N GLU A 87 -34.38 -3.54 -20.11
CA GLU A 87 -34.69 -4.91 -20.49
C GLU A 87 -35.30 -5.72 -19.34
N TYR A 88 -34.78 -5.55 -18.12
CA TYR A 88 -35.35 -6.20 -16.94
C TYR A 88 -36.79 -5.71 -16.70
N LEU A 89 -37.02 -4.40 -16.76
CA LEU A 89 -38.35 -3.80 -16.64
C LEU A 89 -39.33 -4.34 -17.69
N GLN A 90 -38.90 -4.45 -18.95
CA GLN A 90 -39.73 -5.03 -20.01
C GLN A 90 -40.06 -6.50 -19.74
N LYS A 91 -39.11 -7.29 -19.22
CA LYS A 91 -39.33 -8.71 -18.86
C LYS A 91 -40.38 -8.87 -17.75
N ILE A 92 -40.39 -7.96 -16.78
CA ILE A 92 -41.39 -7.96 -15.69
C ILE A 92 -42.71 -7.28 -16.08
N GLY A 93 -42.85 -6.81 -17.33
CA GLY A 93 -44.08 -6.21 -17.86
C GLY A 93 -44.25 -4.71 -17.56
N TRP A 94 -43.19 -4.03 -17.15
CA TRP A 94 -43.15 -2.59 -16.92
C TRP A 94 -42.59 -1.85 -18.14
N ASP A 95 -42.98 -0.58 -18.30
CA ASP A 95 -42.43 0.29 -19.33
C ASP A 95 -40.95 0.61 -19.02
N PRO A 96 -40.09 0.76 -20.04
CA PRO A 96 -38.69 1.14 -19.85
C PRO A 96 -38.56 2.50 -19.14
N LEU A 97 -37.64 2.58 -18.18
CA LEU A 97 -37.42 3.73 -17.30
C LEU A 97 -36.56 4.81 -17.96
N PHE A 98 -35.48 4.42 -18.65
CA PHE A 98 -34.48 5.37 -19.13
C PHE A 98 -34.76 5.88 -20.55
N LYS A 99 -35.35 5.06 -21.43
CA LYS A 99 -35.72 5.47 -22.79
C LYS A 99 -36.50 6.80 -22.86
N PRO A 100 -37.52 7.07 -22.02
CA PRO A 100 -38.23 8.35 -22.04
C PRO A 100 -37.34 9.58 -21.80
N PHE A 101 -36.24 9.43 -21.06
CA PHE A 101 -35.32 10.52 -20.71
C PHE A 101 -34.20 10.73 -21.74
N TYR A 102 -33.63 9.63 -22.25
CA TYR A 102 -32.36 9.66 -23.00
C TYR A 102 -32.48 9.23 -24.47
N GLU A 103 -33.56 8.59 -24.89
CA GLU A 103 -33.69 8.03 -26.25
C GLU A 103 -34.01 9.11 -27.31
N GLY A 104 -33.09 9.27 -28.26
CA GLY A 104 -33.27 10.01 -29.49
C GLY A 104 -33.41 9.11 -30.73
N LEU A 105 -33.75 9.70 -31.87
CA LEU A 105 -33.82 9.01 -33.16
C LEU A 105 -32.97 9.74 -34.20
N PHE A 106 -32.11 8.99 -34.89
CA PHE A 106 -31.44 9.38 -36.12
C PHE A 106 -32.29 9.08 -37.36
N SER A 107 -31.94 9.76 -38.45
CA SER A 107 -32.42 9.51 -39.82
C SER A 107 -31.17 9.42 -40.70
N ASP A 108 -30.74 8.19 -41.05
CA ASP A 108 -29.69 7.94 -42.04
C ASP A 108 -30.30 8.09 -43.43
N GLN A 109 -29.82 9.08 -44.17
CA GLN A 109 -30.30 9.45 -45.49
C GLN A 109 -29.25 9.10 -46.55
N LYS A 110 -29.69 8.40 -47.58
CA LYS A 110 -28.93 8.21 -48.82
C LYS A 110 -29.65 8.93 -49.96
N ILE A 111 -29.06 10.02 -50.43
CA ILE A 111 -29.63 10.87 -51.48
C ILE A 111 -28.83 10.66 -52.77
N CYS A 112 -29.39 9.92 -53.72
CA CYS A 112 -28.72 9.66 -54.98
C CYS A 112 -28.68 10.94 -55.85
N GLN A 113 -27.52 11.24 -56.42
CA GLN A 113 -27.34 12.31 -57.38
C GLN A 113 -27.58 11.77 -58.80
N GLY A 114 -28.29 12.54 -59.63
CA GLY A 114 -28.63 12.13 -61.00
C GLY A 114 -29.80 11.14 -61.11
N CYS A 115 -30.50 10.81 -60.01
CA CYS A 115 -31.81 10.14 -60.03
C CYS A 115 -32.67 10.63 -58.84
N PRO A 116 -34.00 10.47 -58.86
CA PRO A 116 -34.89 11.01 -57.82
C PRO A 116 -35.00 10.13 -56.56
N HIS A 117 -34.17 9.08 -56.44
CA HIS A 117 -34.30 8.11 -55.35
C HIS A 117 -33.62 8.60 -54.06
N LYS A 118 -34.38 8.59 -52.97
CA LYS A 118 -33.91 8.84 -51.60
C LYS A 118 -34.28 7.64 -50.72
N TYR A 119 -33.34 7.19 -49.90
CA TYR A 119 -33.56 6.16 -48.90
C TYR A 119 -33.39 6.76 -47.51
N GLU A 120 -34.23 6.36 -46.57
CA GLU A 120 -34.22 6.84 -45.19
C GLU A 120 -34.38 5.64 -44.25
N GLN A 121 -33.51 5.54 -43.25
CA GLN A 121 -33.55 4.53 -42.20
C GLN A 121 -33.50 5.22 -40.83
N GLU A 122 -34.36 4.79 -39.91
CA GLU A 122 -34.40 5.31 -38.54
C GLU A 122 -33.57 4.42 -37.62
N GLU A 123 -32.78 5.03 -36.75
CA GLU A 123 -31.94 4.34 -35.76
C GLU A 123 -32.04 5.07 -34.41
N THR A 124 -32.21 4.34 -33.31
CA THR A 124 -32.26 4.91 -31.95
C THR A 124 -30.87 5.19 -31.41
N PHE A 125 -30.74 6.20 -30.55
CA PHE A 125 -29.51 6.47 -29.80
C PHE A 125 -29.78 6.92 -28.37
N LEU A 126 -28.89 6.57 -27.45
CA LEU A 126 -28.88 7.08 -26.06
C LEU A 126 -27.84 8.19 -25.86
N ALA A 127 -26.79 8.21 -26.66
CA ALA A 127 -25.75 9.23 -26.66
C ALA A 127 -25.27 9.58 -28.08
N LEU A 128 -24.92 10.85 -28.31
CA LEU A 128 -24.29 11.33 -29.53
C LEU A 128 -22.77 11.18 -29.45
N ASN A 129 -22.18 10.40 -30.34
CA ASN A 129 -20.76 10.09 -30.27
C ASN A 129 -19.96 10.95 -31.26
N LEU A 130 -19.37 12.04 -30.79
CA LEU A 130 -18.76 13.07 -31.63
C LEU A 130 -17.22 13.03 -31.60
N PRO A 131 -16.55 13.21 -32.76
CA PRO A 131 -15.09 13.31 -32.82
C PRO A 131 -14.58 14.61 -32.21
N VAL A 132 -13.39 14.56 -31.61
CA VAL A 132 -12.72 15.69 -30.95
C VAL A 132 -11.57 16.30 -31.75
N LYS A 133 -11.44 15.94 -33.05
CA LYS A 133 -10.42 16.53 -33.94
C LYS A 133 -10.72 18.00 -34.28
N SER A 134 -11.97 18.39 -34.22
CA SER A 134 -12.47 19.77 -34.31
C SER A 134 -12.20 20.56 -33.03
N GLN A 135 -12.15 21.89 -33.12
CA GLN A 135 -11.84 22.74 -31.95
C GLN A 135 -13.06 23.00 -31.07
N SER A 136 -14.27 22.75 -31.57
CA SER A 136 -15.51 23.03 -30.86
C SER A 136 -16.63 22.00 -31.11
N LEU A 137 -17.56 21.91 -30.15
CA LEU A 137 -18.76 21.06 -30.25
C LEU A 137 -19.62 21.39 -31.48
N LYS A 138 -19.74 22.68 -31.81
CA LYS A 138 -20.50 23.16 -32.95
C LYS A 138 -19.93 22.64 -34.28
N GLU A 139 -18.60 22.70 -34.43
CA GLU A 139 -17.91 22.17 -35.60
C GLU A 139 -18.07 20.65 -35.73
N SER A 140 -17.99 19.90 -34.62
CA SER A 140 -18.23 18.45 -34.63
C SER A 140 -19.65 18.10 -35.09
N LEU A 141 -20.65 18.85 -34.61
CA LEU A 141 -22.06 18.67 -35.00
C LEU A 141 -22.29 19.04 -36.48
N ASP A 142 -21.68 20.14 -36.96
CA ASP A 142 -21.73 20.51 -38.37
C ASP A 142 -21.14 19.41 -39.27
N GLN A 143 -20.00 18.83 -38.87
CA GLN A 143 -19.39 17.70 -39.59
C GLN A 143 -20.25 16.44 -39.55
N PHE A 144 -20.87 16.15 -38.39
CA PHE A 144 -21.75 14.99 -38.21
C PHE A 144 -22.92 15.00 -39.21
N VAL A 145 -23.51 16.17 -39.47
CA VAL A 145 -24.69 16.31 -40.34
C VAL A 145 -24.34 16.60 -41.80
N LYS A 146 -23.11 17.07 -42.09
CA LYS A 146 -22.64 17.35 -43.46
C LYS A 146 -22.74 16.12 -44.38
N GLY A 147 -22.51 14.94 -43.83
CA GLY A 147 -22.48 13.68 -44.58
C GLY A 147 -21.24 13.50 -45.45
N GLU A 148 -21.16 12.34 -46.09
CA GLU A 148 -20.08 11.90 -46.96
C GLU A 148 -20.61 11.70 -48.39
N LEU A 149 -19.81 12.08 -49.39
CA LEU A 149 -20.13 11.83 -50.79
C LEU A 149 -19.55 10.47 -51.20
N LEU A 150 -20.43 9.54 -51.54
CA LEU A 150 -20.08 8.23 -52.09
C LEU A 150 -19.93 8.35 -53.61
N GLU A 151 -18.71 8.37 -54.11
CA GLU A 151 -18.38 8.55 -55.54
C GLU A 151 -17.34 7.55 -56.06
N GLY A 152 -17.20 7.47 -57.38
CA GLY A 152 -16.25 6.57 -58.05
C GLY A 152 -16.54 5.09 -57.75
N ASP A 153 -15.50 4.33 -57.39
CA ASP A 153 -15.63 2.90 -57.08
C ASP A 153 -16.50 2.65 -55.83
N ASN A 154 -16.56 3.62 -54.91
CA ASN A 154 -17.36 3.61 -53.69
C ASN A 154 -18.78 4.17 -53.90
N ALA A 155 -19.18 4.51 -55.13
CA ALA A 155 -20.52 4.99 -55.42
C ALA A 155 -21.60 3.97 -55.04
N TYR A 156 -22.70 4.45 -54.48
CA TYR A 156 -23.79 3.62 -53.99
C TYR A 156 -24.56 2.97 -55.14
N LEU A 157 -24.78 1.65 -55.06
CA LEU A 157 -25.64 0.92 -56.00
C LEU A 157 -27.10 1.23 -55.69
N CYS A 158 -27.74 2.02 -56.53
CA CYS A 158 -29.14 2.38 -56.35
C CYS A 158 -30.01 1.18 -56.74
N GLU A 159 -30.66 0.53 -55.78
CA GLU A 159 -31.48 -0.68 -55.98
C GLU A 159 -32.58 -0.51 -57.02
N LYS A 160 -33.20 0.68 -57.07
CA LYS A 160 -34.24 1.01 -58.06
C LYS A 160 -33.71 1.29 -59.46
N CYS A 161 -32.46 1.75 -59.61
CA CYS A 161 -31.86 2.02 -60.91
C CYS A 161 -31.00 0.86 -61.44
N GLY A 162 -30.52 -0.03 -60.56
CA GLY A 162 -29.60 -1.11 -60.90
C GLY A 162 -28.16 -0.67 -61.22
N GLU A 163 -27.81 0.60 -60.98
CA GLU A 163 -26.52 1.20 -61.36
C GLU A 163 -25.88 1.95 -60.18
N LYS A 164 -24.55 2.05 -60.17
CA LYS A 164 -23.81 2.87 -59.20
C LYS A 164 -24.03 4.36 -59.48
N ARG A 165 -24.44 5.10 -58.45
CA ARG A 165 -24.74 6.54 -58.51
C ARG A 165 -24.00 7.27 -57.40
N ASN A 166 -23.44 8.43 -57.73
CA ASN A 166 -22.90 9.34 -56.73
C ASN A 166 -24.01 9.63 -55.72
N THR A 167 -23.75 9.44 -54.43
CA THR A 167 -24.81 9.49 -53.40
C THR A 167 -24.29 10.19 -52.17
N VAL A 168 -25.04 11.17 -51.66
CA VAL A 168 -24.73 11.80 -50.37
C VAL A 168 -25.32 10.92 -49.29
N LYS A 169 -24.46 10.34 -48.44
CA LYS A 169 -24.87 9.62 -47.22
C LYS A 169 -24.70 10.55 -46.03
N ARG A 170 -25.77 10.82 -45.28
CA ARG A 170 -25.71 11.68 -44.09
C ARG A 170 -26.63 11.20 -42.98
N THR A 171 -26.28 11.53 -41.75
CA THR A 171 -27.12 11.26 -40.58
C THR A 171 -27.65 12.57 -40.01
N CYS A 172 -28.98 12.68 -39.88
CA CYS A 172 -29.64 13.83 -39.25
C CYS A 172 -30.38 13.39 -37.99
N ILE A 173 -30.65 14.31 -37.06
CA ILE A 173 -31.43 13.98 -35.85
C ILE A 173 -32.92 14.17 -36.13
N LYS A 174 -33.71 13.09 -35.99
CA LYS A 174 -35.16 13.09 -36.20
C LYS A 174 -35.94 13.44 -34.93
N LYS A 175 -35.54 12.86 -33.80
CA LYS A 175 -36.14 13.11 -32.48
C LYS A 175 -35.03 13.40 -31.46
N LEU A 176 -35.15 14.51 -30.74
CA LEU A 176 -34.24 14.89 -29.66
C LEU A 176 -34.78 14.42 -28.29
N PRO A 177 -33.94 13.82 -27.44
CA PRO A 177 -34.33 13.38 -26.10
C PRO A 177 -34.46 14.56 -25.12
N PRO A 178 -35.26 14.48 -24.04
CA PRO A 178 -35.28 15.49 -22.98
C PRO A 178 -33.88 15.78 -22.40
N VAL A 179 -33.07 14.74 -22.21
CA VAL A 179 -31.67 14.85 -21.80
C VAL A 179 -30.77 14.32 -22.91
N LEU A 180 -30.00 15.21 -23.52
CA LEU A 180 -29.05 14.88 -24.56
C LEU A 180 -27.68 14.56 -23.94
N VAL A 181 -27.25 13.31 -24.10
CA VAL A 181 -25.90 12.89 -23.72
C VAL A 181 -25.00 12.94 -24.94
N ILE A 182 -23.83 13.56 -24.80
CA ILE A 182 -22.82 13.67 -25.86
C ILE A 182 -21.53 13.03 -25.37
N GLN A 183 -21.08 11.97 -26.05
CA GLN A 183 -19.78 11.36 -25.84
C GLN A 183 -18.74 12.03 -26.75
N LEU A 184 -17.70 12.57 -26.12
CA LEU A 184 -16.52 13.07 -26.83
C LEU A 184 -15.57 11.90 -27.08
N LYS A 185 -15.38 11.49 -28.35
CA LYS A 185 -14.51 10.36 -28.74
C LYS A 185 -13.02 10.69 -28.55
N ARG A 186 -12.60 10.77 -27.29
CA ARG A 186 -11.23 11.07 -26.86
C ARG A 186 -10.34 9.84 -26.77
N PHE A 187 -10.89 8.64 -26.85
CA PHE A 187 -10.09 7.42 -26.83
C PHE A 187 -9.98 6.83 -28.24
N GLY A 188 -8.80 6.34 -28.58
CA GLY A 188 -8.51 5.67 -29.83
C GLY A 188 -7.41 4.63 -29.66
N PHE A 189 -7.03 3.98 -30.75
CA PHE A 189 -5.95 3.01 -30.77
C PHE A 189 -4.87 3.48 -31.73
N ASP A 190 -3.64 3.55 -31.24
CA ASP A 190 -2.46 3.79 -32.04
C ASP A 190 -1.92 2.44 -32.52
N TRP A 191 -2.16 2.14 -33.81
CA TRP A 191 -1.77 0.89 -34.43
C TRP A 191 -0.25 0.77 -34.61
N GLU A 192 0.47 1.89 -34.72
CA GLU A 192 1.94 1.87 -34.85
C GLU A 192 2.60 1.54 -33.51
N ALA A 193 2.09 2.12 -32.42
CA ALA A 193 2.57 1.88 -31.05
C ALA A 193 1.86 0.70 -30.35
N ASN A 194 0.91 0.04 -31.01
CA ASN A 194 0.06 -1.04 -30.50
C ASN A 194 -0.51 -0.77 -29.09
N ARG A 195 -1.06 0.42 -28.87
CA ARG A 195 -1.57 0.84 -27.55
C ARG A 195 -2.79 1.76 -27.65
N ALA A 196 -3.63 1.73 -26.63
CA ALA A 196 -4.70 2.70 -26.47
C ALA A 196 -4.12 4.10 -26.21
N VAL A 197 -4.69 5.12 -26.87
CA VAL A 197 -4.27 6.52 -26.75
C VAL A 197 -5.46 7.42 -26.43
N LYS A 198 -5.18 8.48 -25.66
CA LYS A 198 -6.16 9.50 -25.30
C LYS A 198 -5.82 10.82 -26.01
N PHE A 199 -6.79 11.40 -26.67
CA PHE A 199 -6.73 12.68 -27.36
C PHE A 199 -7.12 13.82 -26.39
N ASP A 200 -6.11 14.39 -25.74
CA ASP A 200 -6.27 15.54 -24.83
C ASP A 200 -6.32 16.89 -25.58
N TYR A 201 -6.83 16.91 -26.83
CA TYR A 201 -6.99 18.14 -27.61
C TYR A 201 -7.91 19.13 -26.91
N HIS A 202 -7.61 20.42 -27.09
CA HIS A 202 -8.50 21.49 -26.65
C HIS A 202 -9.82 21.41 -27.42
N PHE A 203 -10.92 21.25 -26.70
CA PHE A 203 -12.27 21.11 -27.27
C PHE A 203 -13.27 21.95 -26.47
N LYS A 204 -13.79 23.00 -27.10
CA LYS A 204 -14.73 23.93 -26.47
C LYS A 204 -16.18 23.49 -26.67
N PHE A 205 -16.97 23.51 -25.60
CA PHE A 205 -18.42 23.31 -25.64
C PHE A 205 -19.16 24.44 -24.90
N PRO A 206 -20.35 24.85 -25.37
CA PRO A 206 -21.08 26.00 -24.83
C PRO A 206 -21.94 25.64 -23.61
N TRP A 207 -22.31 26.65 -22.81
CA TRP A 207 -23.29 26.47 -21.72
C TRP A 207 -24.71 26.21 -22.24
N SER A 208 -25.06 26.81 -23.37
CA SER A 208 -26.36 26.62 -24.03
C SER A 208 -26.14 26.23 -25.49
N LEU A 209 -26.82 25.18 -25.92
CA LEU A 209 -26.64 24.51 -27.20
C LEU A 209 -27.95 24.54 -27.98
N ASP A 210 -27.91 25.13 -29.18
CA ASP A 210 -29.02 25.06 -30.12
C ASP A 210 -28.86 23.87 -31.06
N MET A 211 -29.75 22.88 -30.91
CA MET A 211 -29.75 21.68 -31.73
C MET A 211 -30.57 21.80 -33.01
N SER A 212 -31.31 22.91 -33.20
CA SER A 212 -32.22 23.11 -34.32
C SER A 212 -31.55 22.89 -35.70
N PRO A 213 -30.32 23.41 -35.96
CA PRO A 213 -29.65 23.24 -37.26
C PRO A 213 -29.29 21.80 -37.63
N TYR A 214 -29.23 20.90 -36.65
CA TYR A 214 -28.80 19.51 -36.79
C TYR A 214 -29.97 18.53 -36.89
N THR A 215 -31.19 19.05 -36.72
CA THR A 215 -32.41 18.26 -36.89
C THR A 215 -32.74 18.04 -38.37
N TYR A 216 -33.47 16.97 -38.68
CA TYR A 216 -33.96 16.68 -40.03
C TYR A 216 -34.61 17.92 -40.69
N GLN A 217 -35.50 18.61 -39.96
CA GLN A 217 -36.17 19.82 -40.46
C GLN A 217 -35.18 20.96 -40.69
N GLY A 218 -34.31 21.24 -39.72
CA GLY A 218 -33.32 22.32 -39.84
C GLY A 218 -32.36 22.15 -41.02
N VAL A 219 -31.98 20.90 -41.33
CA VAL A 219 -31.13 20.59 -42.48
C VAL A 219 -31.87 20.83 -43.79
N VAL A 220 -33.11 20.36 -43.90
CA VAL A 220 -33.94 20.57 -45.10
C VAL A 220 -34.19 22.06 -45.35
N GLU A 221 -34.50 22.83 -44.30
CA GLU A 221 -34.67 24.29 -44.41
C GLU A 221 -33.40 25.01 -44.88
N LYS A 222 -32.23 24.56 -44.42
CA LYS A 222 -30.93 25.12 -44.82
C LYS A 222 -30.62 24.84 -46.30
N GLU A 223 -30.97 23.66 -46.81
CA GLU A 223 -30.80 23.29 -48.22
C GLU A 223 -31.74 24.06 -49.15
N GLN A 224 -33.00 24.25 -48.74
CA GLN A 224 -33.99 25.01 -49.50
C GLN A 224 -33.62 26.49 -49.62
N ARG A 225 -32.98 27.07 -48.59
CA ARG A 225 -32.48 28.46 -48.64
C ARG A 225 -31.22 28.65 -49.51
N GLY A 226 -30.50 27.57 -49.84
CA GLY A 226 -29.25 27.61 -50.62
C GLY A 226 -29.42 27.59 -52.15
N SER A 227 -30.62 27.29 -52.67
CA SER A 227 -30.89 27.17 -54.11
C SER A 227 -31.94 28.20 -54.55
N SER A 228 -31.48 29.39 -54.95
CA SER A 228 -32.20 30.49 -55.65
C SER A 228 -33.70 30.75 -55.36
N GLY A 229 -33.97 31.90 -54.73
CA GLY A 229 -34.98 32.89 -55.14
C GLY A 229 -36.45 32.49 -55.30
N ASP A 230 -37.27 32.98 -54.35
CA ASP A 230 -38.70 33.35 -54.44
C ASP A 230 -39.71 32.26 -54.85
N VAL A 231 -40.56 31.76 -53.93
CA VAL A 231 -42.04 31.93 -53.91
C VAL A 231 -42.63 31.40 -52.57
N SER A 232 -43.51 32.23 -51.98
CA SER A 232 -44.69 31.98 -51.12
C SER A 232 -44.66 31.04 -49.90
N ASP A 233 -44.99 31.66 -48.76
CA ASP A 233 -45.72 31.13 -47.60
C ASP A 233 -46.73 30.02 -47.93
N GLU A 234 -46.51 28.82 -47.40
CA GLU A 234 -47.58 27.99 -46.83
C GLU A 234 -47.07 27.18 -45.61
N VAL A 235 -47.53 27.60 -44.42
CA VAL A 235 -47.82 26.78 -43.22
C VAL A 235 -46.78 25.70 -42.82
N PHE A 236 -45.53 26.07 -42.55
CA PHE A 236 -44.65 25.25 -41.71
C PHE A 236 -44.68 25.75 -40.26
N ARG A 237 -45.30 24.97 -39.38
CA ARG A 237 -45.20 25.14 -37.92
C ARG A 237 -43.71 25.29 -37.58
N ARG A 238 -43.31 26.43 -37.01
CA ARG A 238 -41.97 26.61 -36.45
C ARG A 238 -41.62 25.38 -35.60
N PRO A 239 -40.52 24.65 -35.85
CA PRO A 239 -40.08 23.60 -34.95
C PRO A 239 -39.94 24.20 -33.54
N ALA A 240 -40.34 23.43 -32.54
CA ALA A 240 -40.16 23.82 -31.14
C ALA A 240 -38.66 24.17 -30.92
N PRO A 241 -38.35 25.24 -30.16
CA PRO A 241 -36.96 25.63 -29.94
C PRO A 241 -36.19 24.46 -29.32
N ALA A 242 -35.17 23.97 -30.03
CA ALA A 242 -34.34 22.85 -29.59
C ALA A 242 -33.13 23.37 -28.80
N HIS A 243 -33.39 24.22 -27.81
CA HIS A 243 -32.35 24.77 -26.92
C HIS A 243 -32.12 23.85 -25.74
N TYR A 244 -30.85 23.64 -25.42
CA TYR A 244 -30.38 22.78 -24.34
C TYR A 244 -29.40 23.51 -23.45
N ASP A 245 -29.50 23.33 -22.14
CA ASP A 245 -28.54 23.87 -21.18
C ASP A 245 -27.67 22.77 -20.60
N LEU A 246 -26.38 23.06 -20.48
CA LEU A 246 -25.40 22.18 -19.88
C LEU A 246 -25.74 21.96 -18.41
N SER A 247 -25.87 20.69 -18.03
CA SER A 247 -26.28 20.30 -16.70
C SER A 247 -25.31 19.38 -15.97
N GLY A 248 -24.46 18.68 -16.70
CA GLY A 248 -23.49 17.75 -16.14
C GLY A 248 -22.32 17.50 -17.06
N ILE A 249 -21.13 17.30 -16.48
CA ILE A 249 -19.90 16.99 -17.18
C ILE A 249 -19.24 15.81 -16.46
N VAL A 250 -19.01 14.70 -17.14
CA VAL A 250 -18.13 13.62 -16.67
C VAL A 250 -16.74 13.90 -17.19
N VAL A 251 -15.76 14.01 -16.29
CA VAL A 251 -14.36 14.27 -16.60
C VAL A 251 -13.54 13.01 -16.43
N HIS A 252 -12.60 12.79 -17.36
CA HIS A 252 -11.60 11.74 -17.25
C HIS A 252 -10.21 12.35 -17.10
N SER A 253 -9.53 12.00 -16.00
CA SER A 253 -8.16 12.41 -15.70
C SER A 253 -7.20 11.23 -15.78
N GLY A 254 -6.20 11.30 -16.66
CA GLY A 254 -5.19 10.24 -16.82
C GLY A 254 -5.02 9.74 -18.25
N GLN A 255 -4.37 8.59 -18.38
CA GLN A 255 -4.04 7.91 -19.63
C GLN A 255 -5.21 7.05 -20.16
N ALA A 256 -5.09 6.53 -21.37
CA ALA A 256 -6.17 5.75 -22.00
C ALA A 256 -6.50 4.43 -21.29
N SER A 257 -5.49 3.73 -20.77
CA SER A 257 -5.64 2.46 -20.06
C SER A 257 -5.76 2.60 -18.53
N ALA A 258 -5.52 3.81 -18.01
CA ALA A 258 -5.53 4.07 -16.58
C ALA A 258 -5.79 5.57 -16.32
N GLY A 259 -6.76 5.86 -15.47
CA GLY A 259 -7.14 7.21 -15.09
C GLY A 259 -8.17 7.22 -13.97
N HIS A 260 -8.90 8.31 -13.89
CA HIS A 260 -9.88 8.57 -12.85
C HIS A 260 -11.06 9.35 -13.40
N TYR A 261 -12.28 8.94 -13.05
CA TYR A 261 -13.52 9.60 -13.48
C TYR A 261 -14.18 10.32 -12.32
N TYR A 262 -14.56 11.58 -12.53
CA TYR A 262 -15.36 12.37 -11.60
C TYR A 262 -16.41 13.18 -12.36
N SER A 263 -17.35 13.83 -11.67
CA SER A 263 -18.44 14.56 -12.32
C SER A 263 -18.70 15.93 -11.73
N PHE A 264 -18.88 16.92 -12.61
CA PHE A 264 -19.47 18.21 -12.26
C PHE A 264 -20.95 18.16 -12.59
N ILE A 265 -21.82 18.51 -11.64
CA ILE A 265 -23.28 18.45 -11.81
C ILE A 265 -23.93 19.69 -11.23
N LYS A 266 -24.86 20.28 -11.97
CA LYS A 266 -25.66 21.42 -11.54
C LYS A 266 -26.85 20.95 -10.70
N GLU A 267 -27.02 21.51 -9.51
CA GLU A 267 -28.18 21.25 -8.67
C GLU A 267 -29.45 21.86 -9.29
N ARG A 268 -30.43 21.01 -9.58
CA ARG A 268 -31.65 21.38 -10.34
C ARG A 268 -32.92 20.83 -9.71
N ARG A 269 -32.82 20.03 -8.63
CA ARG A 269 -33.98 19.41 -8.01
C ARG A 269 -34.93 20.47 -7.46
N SER A 270 -36.24 20.20 -7.56
CA SER A 270 -37.31 21.16 -7.22
C SER A 270 -37.76 21.09 -5.76
N ASP A 271 -37.05 20.33 -4.93
CA ASP A 271 -37.37 20.13 -3.52
C ASP A 271 -37.23 21.45 -2.74
N PRO A 272 -38.24 21.83 -1.91
CA PRO A 272 -38.18 23.02 -1.06
C PRO A 272 -36.92 23.14 -0.20
N GLN A 273 -36.33 22.03 0.23
CA GLN A 273 -35.11 21.99 1.04
C GLN A 273 -33.86 22.43 0.25
N TYR A 274 -33.84 22.17 -1.06
CA TYR A 274 -32.72 22.46 -1.96
C TYR A 274 -32.97 23.67 -2.86
N ALA A 275 -34.16 24.29 -2.77
CA ALA A 275 -34.54 25.45 -3.57
C ALA A 275 -33.54 26.62 -3.48
N ALA A 276 -32.92 26.84 -2.32
CA ALA A 276 -31.89 27.87 -2.11
C ALA A 276 -30.55 27.57 -2.80
N LYS A 277 -30.30 26.30 -3.17
CA LYS A 277 -29.07 25.82 -3.82
C LYS A 277 -29.25 25.56 -5.31
N ARG A 278 -30.44 25.88 -5.86
CA ARG A 278 -30.73 25.66 -7.28
C ARG A 278 -29.77 26.48 -8.15
N GLY A 279 -29.12 25.81 -9.08
CA GLY A 279 -28.16 26.41 -10.02
C GLY A 279 -26.70 26.35 -9.57
N VAL A 280 -26.41 25.93 -8.34
CA VAL A 280 -25.04 25.73 -7.83
C VAL A 280 -24.44 24.46 -8.46
N TRP A 281 -23.15 24.50 -8.77
CA TRP A 281 -22.40 23.36 -9.29
C TRP A 281 -21.69 22.62 -8.15
N TYR A 282 -21.70 21.29 -8.24
CA TYR A 282 -21.02 20.41 -7.31
C TYR A 282 -20.05 19.50 -8.06
N LYS A 283 -18.89 19.24 -7.45
CA LYS A 283 -17.90 18.26 -7.89
C LYS A 283 -18.09 16.98 -7.09
N PHE A 284 -18.51 15.93 -7.77
CA PHE A 284 -18.68 14.57 -7.23
C PHE A 284 -17.43 13.75 -7.56
N ASN A 285 -16.65 13.42 -6.54
CA ASN A 285 -15.40 12.69 -6.64
C ASN A 285 -15.38 11.53 -5.64
N ASP A 286 -16.02 10.43 -6.02
CA ASP A 286 -16.22 9.22 -5.20
C ASP A 286 -16.84 9.49 -3.83
N THR A 287 -16.02 9.52 -2.77
CA THR A 287 -16.46 9.72 -1.39
C THR A 287 -16.57 11.18 -0.99
N THR A 288 -16.16 12.11 -1.86
CA THR A 288 -16.22 13.55 -1.61
C THR A 288 -17.15 14.26 -2.58
N VAL A 289 -18.00 15.13 -2.03
CA VAL A 289 -18.87 16.02 -2.79
C VAL A 289 -18.63 17.44 -2.29
N GLU A 290 -18.18 18.30 -3.19
CA GLU A 290 -17.76 19.66 -2.86
C GLU A 290 -18.51 20.66 -3.73
N GLU A 291 -18.86 21.82 -3.17
CA GLU A 291 -19.35 22.94 -3.95
C GLU A 291 -18.22 23.47 -4.84
N PHE A 292 -18.53 23.72 -6.12
CA PHE A 292 -17.54 24.13 -7.11
C PHE A 292 -18.09 25.30 -7.92
N ASP A 293 -17.36 26.41 -7.98
CA ASP A 293 -17.74 27.55 -8.81
C ASP A 293 -17.33 27.30 -10.27
N LEU A 294 -18.23 26.68 -11.04
CA LEU A 294 -18.03 26.45 -12.47
C LEU A 294 -18.46 27.70 -13.26
N ASN A 295 -17.46 28.43 -13.76
CA ASN A 295 -17.57 29.65 -14.56
C ASN A 295 -16.75 29.51 -15.86
N ASP A 296 -16.75 30.53 -16.73
CA ASP A 296 -16.11 30.46 -18.06
C ASP A 296 -14.61 30.14 -18.02
N THR A 297 -13.89 30.57 -16.97
CA THR A 297 -12.45 30.32 -16.85
C THR A 297 -12.17 28.93 -16.28
N THR A 298 -12.92 28.51 -15.27
CA THR A 298 -12.73 27.20 -14.61
C THR A 298 -13.19 26.05 -15.51
N ILE A 299 -14.27 26.22 -16.28
CA ILE A 299 -14.70 25.20 -17.25
C ILE A 299 -13.65 24.98 -18.34
N GLU A 300 -12.97 26.04 -18.77
CA GLU A 300 -11.86 25.93 -19.72
C GLU A 300 -10.68 25.17 -19.12
N THR A 301 -10.28 25.50 -17.89
CA THR A 301 -9.13 24.85 -17.24
C THR A 301 -9.38 23.41 -16.81
N GLU A 302 -10.60 23.08 -16.42
CA GLU A 302 -10.96 21.77 -15.88
C GLU A 302 -11.52 20.80 -16.93
N CYS A 303 -12.13 21.30 -18.02
CA CYS A 303 -12.92 20.46 -18.91
C CYS A 303 -12.51 20.49 -20.40
N PHE A 304 -11.90 21.56 -20.92
CA PHE A 304 -11.64 21.65 -22.37
C PHE A 304 -10.40 20.88 -22.82
N GLY A 305 -9.42 20.65 -21.92
CA GLY A 305 -8.15 20.00 -22.25
C GLY A 305 -7.11 20.97 -22.84
N GLY A 306 -6.23 20.48 -23.71
CA GLY A 306 -5.17 21.26 -24.34
C GLY A 306 -3.90 21.42 -23.51
N THR A 307 -3.06 22.40 -23.86
CA THR A 307 -1.81 22.69 -23.16
C THR A 307 -1.91 23.99 -22.34
N TYR A 308 -1.11 24.09 -21.28
CA TYR A 308 -1.03 25.28 -20.43
C TYR A 308 0.41 25.56 -20.01
N LYS A 309 0.72 26.83 -19.68
CA LYS A 309 2.04 27.23 -19.17
C LYS A 309 2.05 27.14 -17.64
N ALA A 310 2.88 26.29 -17.06
CA ALA A 310 3.00 26.14 -15.62
C ALA A 310 3.83 27.28 -15.01
N LYS A 311 3.39 27.83 -13.87
CA LYS A 311 4.22 28.72 -13.04
C LYS A 311 5.10 27.84 -12.15
N VAL A 312 6.42 27.85 -12.38
CA VAL A 312 7.39 27.10 -11.56
C VAL A 312 7.64 27.89 -10.26
N SER A 313 7.42 27.25 -9.10
CA SER A 313 7.62 27.87 -7.77
C SER A 313 9.03 27.69 -7.21
N ASP A 314 9.87 26.85 -7.83
CA ASP A 314 11.24 26.58 -7.35
C ASP A 314 12.27 27.47 -8.05
N SER A 315 13.14 28.07 -7.23
CA SER A 315 14.16 29.07 -7.57
C SER A 315 15.31 28.57 -8.47
N ALA A 316 15.18 27.41 -9.11
CA ALA A 316 16.23 26.77 -9.91
C ALA A 316 15.94 26.66 -11.43
N SER A 317 14.76 27.06 -11.92
CA SER A 317 14.45 27.01 -13.36
C SER A 317 13.87 28.33 -13.89
N CYS A 318 14.49 28.90 -14.93
CA CYS A 318 14.22 30.25 -15.44
C CYS A 318 13.22 30.30 -16.62
N TYR A 319 12.52 29.20 -16.96
CA TYR A 319 11.59 29.19 -18.11
C TYR A 319 10.23 28.54 -17.79
N PRO A 320 9.10 29.13 -18.22
CA PRO A 320 7.78 28.54 -18.06
C PRO A 320 7.63 27.29 -18.94
N GLU A 321 7.46 26.13 -18.31
CA GLU A 321 7.27 24.84 -18.98
C GLU A 321 5.82 24.71 -19.50
N THR A 322 5.66 24.33 -20.77
CA THR A 322 4.33 24.03 -21.35
C THR A 322 3.97 22.59 -21.02
N ARG A 323 2.87 22.39 -20.27
CA ARG A 323 2.36 21.08 -19.85
C ARG A 323 1.03 20.78 -20.51
N GLN A 324 0.70 19.50 -20.64
CA GLN A 324 -0.56 19.03 -21.20
C GLN A 324 -1.59 18.78 -20.09
N ARG A 325 -2.85 19.14 -20.31
CA ARG A 325 -3.96 18.83 -19.40
C ARG A 325 -4.48 17.43 -19.70
N HIS A 326 -4.13 16.49 -18.83
CA HIS A 326 -4.60 15.11 -18.93
C HIS A 326 -5.99 14.89 -18.31
N TRP A 327 -6.65 15.95 -17.85
CA TRP A 327 -8.05 15.98 -17.40
C TRP A 327 -8.89 16.78 -18.40
N ASN A 328 -9.99 16.18 -18.86
CA ASN A 328 -10.91 16.81 -19.81
C ASN A 328 -12.27 16.10 -19.81
N ALA A 329 -13.28 16.83 -20.30
CA ALA A 329 -14.64 16.33 -20.42
C ALA A 329 -14.69 15.13 -21.37
N TYR A 330 -15.46 14.12 -20.96
CA TYR A 330 -15.66 12.88 -21.68
C TYR A 330 -17.14 12.67 -22.06
N LEU A 331 -18.06 12.82 -21.10
CA LEU A 331 -19.52 12.84 -21.35
C LEU A 331 -20.08 14.21 -20.96
N LEU A 332 -20.92 14.78 -21.82
CA LEU A 332 -21.66 16.01 -21.56
C LEU A 332 -23.14 15.69 -21.46
N PHE A 333 -23.80 16.21 -20.42
CA PHE A 333 -25.23 16.11 -20.21
C PHE A 333 -25.86 17.48 -20.44
N TYR A 334 -26.77 17.53 -21.39
CA TYR A 334 -27.52 18.71 -21.79
C TYR A 334 -29.01 18.46 -21.54
N GLU A 335 -29.69 19.38 -20.87
CA GLU A 335 -31.13 19.30 -20.60
C GLU A 335 -31.91 20.28 -21.48
N ARG A 336 -33.00 19.83 -22.09
CA ARG A 336 -33.83 20.68 -22.96
C ARG A 336 -34.50 21.78 -22.15
N GLN A 337 -34.41 23.03 -22.61
CA GLN A 337 -35.15 24.14 -22.03
C GLN A 337 -36.66 23.94 -22.24
N GLU A 338 -37.46 24.15 -21.19
CA GLU A 338 -38.92 24.15 -21.30
C GLU A 338 -39.45 25.52 -21.75
N ASP A 339 -40.39 25.53 -22.71
CA ASP A 339 -41.05 26.74 -23.19
C ASP A 339 -41.91 27.40 -22.10
N SER A 340 -41.51 28.59 -21.65
CA SER A 340 -42.27 29.43 -20.71
C SER A 340 -43.59 30.02 -21.29
N ARG A 341 -43.98 29.66 -22.52
CA ARG A 341 -45.06 30.35 -23.28
C ARG A 341 -46.34 29.55 -23.53
N THR A 342 -46.58 28.44 -22.82
CA THR A 342 -47.95 27.89 -22.76
C THR A 342 -48.35 27.63 -21.30
N PRO A 343 -49.41 28.28 -20.78
CA PRO A 343 -49.99 27.87 -19.51
C PRO A 343 -50.67 26.53 -19.74
N ARG A 344 -49.94 25.44 -19.56
CA ARG A 344 -50.55 24.12 -19.44
C ARG A 344 -51.17 24.04 -18.06
N THR A 345 -52.50 24.16 -17.99
CA THR A 345 -53.26 23.42 -16.97
C THR A 345 -52.70 21.99 -16.90
N PRO A 346 -52.48 21.40 -15.71
CA PRO A 346 -51.79 20.13 -15.57
C PRO A 346 -52.53 19.09 -16.41
N HIS A 347 -51.99 18.80 -17.59
CA HIS A 347 -52.54 17.80 -18.47
C HIS A 347 -52.20 16.48 -17.82
N LYS A 348 -53.22 15.89 -17.20
CA LYS A 348 -53.34 14.48 -16.87
C LYS A 348 -52.90 13.65 -18.09
N SER A 349 -51.63 13.31 -18.19
CA SER A 349 -51.16 12.26 -19.12
C SER A 349 -49.80 11.68 -18.72
N ILE A 350 -49.53 11.54 -17.42
CA ILE A 350 -48.94 10.30 -16.94
C ILE A 350 -50.15 9.47 -16.54
N ARG A 351 -50.44 8.40 -17.30
CA ARG A 351 -51.50 7.47 -16.94
C ARG A 351 -51.22 7.06 -15.50
N ARG A 352 -52.15 7.37 -14.59
CA ARG A 352 -52.17 6.76 -13.27
C ARG A 352 -52.07 5.25 -13.48
N PHE A 353 -51.04 4.63 -12.92
CA PHE A 353 -51.04 3.21 -12.64
C PHE A 353 -52.36 2.91 -11.90
N SER A 354 -53.26 2.15 -12.54
CA SER A 354 -54.58 1.91 -11.99
C SER A 354 -54.49 0.80 -10.95
N PHE A 355 -54.50 1.16 -9.68
CA PHE A 355 -54.72 0.20 -8.61
C PHE A 355 -56.20 -0.20 -8.57
N ARG A 356 -56.42 -1.52 -8.65
CA ARG A 356 -57.71 -2.19 -8.45
C ARG A 356 -58.17 -1.91 -7.02
N LYS A 357 -59.37 -1.34 -6.87
CA LYS A 357 -59.92 -0.85 -5.59
C LYS A 357 -61.05 -1.75 -5.13
N GLU A 358 -60.88 -2.45 -4.01
CA GLU A 358 -61.98 -2.88 -3.13
C GLU A 358 -61.51 -2.90 -1.67
N GLY A 359 -62.30 -2.28 -0.76
CA GLY A 359 -62.22 -2.55 0.69
C GLY A 359 -62.01 -1.37 1.65
N LYS A 360 -63.10 -0.65 1.94
CA LYS A 360 -63.48 0.11 3.17
C LYS A 360 -62.43 0.47 4.25
N GLU A 361 -62.29 1.78 4.51
CA GLU A 361 -61.85 2.35 5.80
C GLU A 361 -62.94 2.21 6.90
N PRO A 362 -62.59 2.39 8.19
CA PRO A 362 -62.80 3.72 8.78
C PRO A 362 -61.75 4.18 9.83
N GLY A 363 -61.55 5.50 9.91
CA GLY A 363 -61.48 6.20 11.21
C GLY A 363 -60.25 7.07 11.49
N ALA A 364 -60.26 8.32 11.01
CA ALA A 364 -59.33 9.36 11.43
C ALA A 364 -59.67 9.94 12.83
N LYS A 365 -58.63 10.20 13.65
CA LYS A 365 -58.68 11.19 14.75
C LYS A 365 -57.39 12.03 14.82
N SER A 366 -57.53 13.26 14.32
CA SER A 366 -56.96 14.54 14.78
C SER A 366 -55.83 14.56 15.82
N ALA A 367 -54.72 15.24 15.49
CA ALA A 367 -53.83 15.86 16.47
C ALA A 367 -53.30 17.25 16.02
N VAL A 368 -53.75 18.22 16.80
CA VAL A 368 -53.36 19.62 17.03
C VAL A 368 -51.96 20.08 16.61
N ARG A 369 -51.94 21.20 15.89
CA ARG A 369 -50.79 22.02 15.46
C ARG A 369 -50.18 22.80 16.65
N ARG A 370 -48.87 22.66 16.89
CA ARG A 370 -48.08 23.59 17.72
C ARG A 370 -46.95 24.20 16.90
N THR A 371 -46.89 25.52 16.89
CA THR A 371 -45.86 26.36 16.27
C THR A 371 -44.62 26.46 17.18
N PRO A 372 -43.38 26.33 16.68
CA PRO A 372 -42.19 26.70 17.44
C PRO A 372 -41.75 28.14 17.14
N SER A 373 -41.49 28.90 18.21
CA SER A 373 -40.81 30.20 18.17
C SER A 373 -39.31 30.03 18.01
N ALA A 374 -38.69 30.94 17.26
CA ALA A 374 -37.27 31.00 16.95
C ALA A 374 -36.38 31.28 18.18
N GLY A 375 -35.28 30.54 18.33
CA GLY A 375 -34.20 30.87 19.26
C GLY A 375 -33.11 29.80 19.36
N ALA A 376 -31.89 30.18 18.99
CA ALA A 376 -30.57 29.56 19.29
C ALA A 376 -30.20 28.19 18.69
N ARG A 377 -29.13 28.19 17.90
CA ARG A 377 -28.48 27.04 17.26
C ARG A 377 -27.60 26.30 18.28
N HIS A 378 -28.08 25.19 18.81
CA HIS A 378 -27.26 24.05 19.24
C HIS A 378 -28.05 22.78 18.84
N ARG A 379 -27.50 21.97 17.94
CA ARG A 379 -28.20 20.78 17.41
C ARG A 379 -28.03 19.62 18.41
N ASP A 380 -28.98 19.48 19.34
CA ASP A 380 -29.00 18.34 20.26
C ASP A 380 -29.24 17.03 19.51
N SER A 381 -28.37 16.03 19.70
CA SER A 381 -28.46 14.70 19.05
C SER A 381 -29.81 14.00 19.32
N LEU A 382 -30.35 14.19 20.52
CA LEU A 382 -31.70 13.73 20.89
C LEU A 382 -32.79 14.38 20.04
N SER A 383 -32.69 15.68 19.75
CA SER A 383 -33.67 16.37 18.89
C SER A 383 -33.62 15.87 17.44
N GLN A 384 -32.44 15.47 16.95
CA GLN A 384 -32.26 14.88 15.63
C GLN A 384 -32.83 13.45 15.58
N LEU A 385 -32.60 12.65 16.62
CA LEU A 385 -33.20 11.33 16.78
C LEU A 385 -34.72 11.41 16.83
N THR A 386 -35.27 12.33 17.62
CA THR A 386 -36.73 12.58 17.68
C THR A 386 -37.25 13.09 16.35
N GLN A 387 -36.52 13.96 15.63
CA GLN A 387 -36.92 14.40 14.29
C GLN A 387 -36.94 13.27 13.27
N LEU A 388 -35.96 12.35 13.30
CA LEU A 388 -35.94 11.17 12.42
C LEU A 388 -37.12 10.23 12.72
N VAL A 389 -37.54 10.13 13.99
CA VAL A 389 -38.73 9.36 14.39
C VAL A 389 -40.00 10.11 13.98
N ASP A 390 -40.11 11.41 14.24
CA ASP A 390 -41.31 12.23 13.98
C ASP A 390 -41.54 12.50 12.48
N HIS A 391 -40.49 12.59 11.66
CA HIS A 391 -40.60 12.73 10.21
C HIS A 391 -41.31 11.53 9.58
N SER A 392 -41.17 10.34 10.19
CA SER A 392 -41.82 9.11 9.73
C SER A 392 -43.33 9.07 10.03
N GLU A 393 -43.80 9.72 11.10
CA GLU A 393 -45.23 9.69 11.47
C GLU A 393 -46.09 10.71 10.69
N ARG A 394 -45.46 11.69 10.01
CA ARG A 394 -46.16 12.83 9.38
C ARG A 394 -46.34 12.76 7.86
N GLN A 395 -45.82 11.75 7.17
CA GLN A 395 -46.01 11.60 5.72
C GLN A 395 -47.38 10.97 5.37
N GLY A 396 -48.45 11.74 5.59
CA GLY A 396 -49.83 11.38 5.28
C GLY A 396 -50.43 12.07 4.05
N TRP A 397 -49.65 12.68 3.15
CA TRP A 397 -50.24 13.45 2.03
C TRP A 397 -49.51 13.43 0.66
N PHE A 398 -48.37 12.75 0.54
CA PHE A 398 -47.68 12.49 -0.73
C PHE A 398 -47.29 11.01 -0.78
N PRO A 399 -47.39 10.31 -1.93
CA PRO A 399 -46.96 8.90 -2.00
C PRO A 399 -45.49 8.79 -1.59
N PRO A 400 -45.09 7.82 -0.74
CA PRO A 400 -43.69 7.59 -0.45
C PRO A 400 -43.00 7.25 -1.76
N CYS A 401 -42.04 8.07 -2.19
CA CYS A 401 -41.32 7.82 -3.42
C CYS A 401 -40.38 6.61 -3.29
N MET A 402 -40.11 6.08 -2.08
CA MET A 402 -39.16 4.99 -1.82
C MET A 402 -39.85 3.69 -1.39
N PRO A 403 -39.40 2.51 -1.85
CA PRO A 403 -39.93 1.23 -1.37
C PRO A 403 -39.69 1.06 0.14
N PRO A 404 -40.68 0.57 0.93
CA PRO A 404 -40.59 0.52 2.39
C PRO A 404 -39.38 -0.25 2.94
N HIS A 405 -38.97 -1.31 2.26
CA HIS A 405 -37.81 -2.11 2.66
C HIS A 405 -36.49 -1.32 2.54
N ILE A 406 -36.33 -0.55 1.47
CA ILE A 406 -35.13 0.27 1.25
C ILE A 406 -35.09 1.41 2.27
N GLU A 407 -36.24 2.03 2.56
CA GLU A 407 -36.36 3.07 3.60
C GLU A 407 -35.93 2.52 4.98
N GLN A 408 -36.37 1.31 5.34
CA GLN A 408 -35.97 0.66 6.58
C GLN A 408 -34.45 0.43 6.64
N LEU A 409 -33.84 -0.08 5.56
CA LEU A 409 -32.40 -0.32 5.49
C LEU A 409 -31.59 0.97 5.74
N VAL A 410 -31.93 2.05 5.04
CA VAL A 410 -31.24 3.34 5.20
C VAL A 410 -31.43 3.88 6.62
N ARG A 411 -32.62 3.70 7.21
CA ARG A 411 -32.90 4.12 8.59
C ARG A 411 -32.06 3.39 9.62
N GLU A 412 -31.94 2.07 9.51
CA GLU A 412 -31.13 1.25 10.42
C GLU A 412 -29.66 1.67 10.38
N GLU A 413 -29.12 1.91 9.17
CA GLU A 413 -27.75 2.39 8.99
C GLU A 413 -27.53 3.78 9.62
N ASN A 414 -28.48 4.70 9.41
CA ASN A 414 -28.43 6.04 10.01
C ASN A 414 -28.46 6.00 11.55
N LEU A 415 -29.28 5.14 12.15
CA LEU A 415 -29.34 4.96 13.61
C LEU A 415 -28.02 4.40 14.16
N LEU A 416 -27.41 3.44 13.47
CA LEU A 416 -26.10 2.90 13.83
C LEU A 416 -25.00 3.96 13.73
N PHE A 417 -25.01 4.76 12.66
CA PHE A 417 -24.06 5.86 12.48
C PHE A 417 -24.18 6.89 13.62
N MET A 418 -25.40 7.31 13.96
CA MET A 418 -25.65 8.25 15.06
C MET A 418 -25.17 7.70 16.40
N ARG A 419 -25.48 6.43 16.71
CA ARG A 419 -24.99 5.76 17.93
C ARG A 419 -23.47 5.74 17.99
N ASN A 420 -22.81 5.36 16.89
CA ASN A 420 -21.34 5.27 16.84
C ASN A 420 -20.71 6.66 16.99
N ARG A 421 -21.27 7.69 16.35
CA ARG A 421 -20.79 9.08 16.48
C ARG A 421 -20.78 9.52 17.94
N ASP A 422 -21.80 9.15 18.71
CA ASP A 422 -21.94 9.57 20.10
C ASP A 422 -21.08 8.71 21.06
N VAL A 423 -20.86 7.42 20.78
CA VAL A 423 -19.98 6.53 21.58
C VAL A 423 -18.50 6.90 21.43
N TYR A 424 -18.08 7.36 20.25
CA TYR A 424 -16.70 7.73 19.98
C TYR A 424 -16.42 9.23 20.15
N ASN A 425 -17.07 9.84 21.13
CA ASN A 425 -16.87 11.24 21.49
C ASN A 425 -15.63 11.39 22.40
N PRO A 426 -14.66 12.29 22.07
CA PRO A 426 -13.50 12.56 22.92
C PRO A 426 -13.85 12.86 24.38
N TYR A 427 -14.92 13.63 24.64
CA TYR A 427 -15.36 13.94 26.01
C TYR A 427 -15.76 12.70 26.82
N TYR A 428 -16.28 11.67 26.15
CA TYR A 428 -16.60 10.41 26.82
C TYR A 428 -15.33 9.65 27.19
N PHE A 429 -14.29 9.69 26.35
CA PHE A 429 -13.00 9.08 26.63
C PHE A 429 -12.32 9.77 27.82
N ASP A 430 -12.29 11.10 27.83
CA ASP A 430 -11.73 11.89 28.94
C ASP A 430 -12.46 11.60 30.25
N PHE A 431 -13.78 11.46 30.20
CA PHE A 431 -14.58 11.09 31.36
C PHE A 431 -14.20 9.71 31.91
N VAL A 432 -14.07 8.69 31.05
CA VAL A 432 -13.69 7.34 31.49
C VAL A 432 -12.25 7.32 32.03
N ALA A 433 -11.32 8.02 31.37
CA ALA A 433 -9.95 8.16 31.84
C ALA A 433 -9.88 8.83 33.23
N THR A 434 -10.65 9.90 33.43
CA THR A 434 -10.76 10.59 34.72
C THR A 434 -11.35 9.67 35.78
N LEU A 435 -12.44 8.95 35.46
CA LEU A 435 -13.10 8.05 36.40
C LEU A 435 -12.18 6.92 36.87
N ALA A 436 -11.38 6.38 35.95
CA ALA A 436 -10.41 5.35 36.26
C ALA A 436 -9.26 5.83 37.15
N SER A 437 -8.80 7.07 36.99
CA SER A 437 -7.66 7.63 37.70
C SER A 437 -8.00 8.20 39.08
N VAL A 438 -9.27 8.44 39.40
CA VAL A 438 -9.71 9.00 40.72
C VAL A 438 -9.10 8.28 41.91
N ASN A 439 -8.93 6.96 41.83
CA ASN A 439 -8.48 6.17 42.97
C ASN A 439 -6.97 6.27 43.25
N LEU A 440 -6.15 6.79 42.32
CA LEU A 440 -4.68 6.83 42.45
C LEU A 440 -4.18 7.59 43.69
N ASP A 441 -4.89 8.65 44.09
CA ASP A 441 -4.44 9.50 45.20
C ASP A 441 -4.79 8.94 46.60
N TYR A 442 -5.61 7.89 46.67
CA TYR A 442 -6.16 7.36 47.93
C TYR A 442 -5.34 6.24 48.56
N THR A 443 -4.01 6.25 48.41
CA THR A 443 -3.07 5.20 48.85
C THR A 443 -3.21 4.75 50.31
N LYS A 444 -3.74 5.60 51.20
CA LYS A 444 -3.93 5.29 52.63
C LYS A 444 -5.28 4.65 52.96
N HIS A 445 -6.18 4.48 51.98
CA HIS A 445 -7.52 3.96 52.21
C HIS A 445 -7.49 2.44 52.46
N PRO A 446 -8.24 1.90 53.44
CA PRO A 446 -8.18 0.47 53.80
C PRO A 446 -8.63 -0.49 52.69
N LYS A 447 -9.34 -0.01 51.67
CA LYS A 447 -9.76 -0.79 50.49
C LYS A 447 -9.03 -0.39 49.21
N TYR A 448 -7.87 0.27 49.33
CA TYR A 448 -7.13 0.82 48.19
C TYR A 448 -6.89 -0.22 47.09
N ASP A 449 -6.36 -1.40 47.42
CA ASP A 449 -6.08 -2.45 46.43
C ASP A 449 -7.35 -2.91 45.68
N VAL A 450 -8.48 -3.03 46.38
CA VAL A 450 -9.77 -3.41 45.75
C VAL A 450 -10.24 -2.31 44.80
N MET A 451 -10.09 -1.04 45.19
CA MET A 451 -10.44 0.11 44.36
C MET A 451 -9.54 0.17 43.10
N MET A 452 -8.24 -0.10 43.25
CA MET A 452 -7.29 -0.13 42.14
C MET A 452 -7.60 -1.24 41.14
N VAL A 453 -7.99 -2.43 41.61
CA VAL A 453 -8.47 -3.51 40.73
C VAL A 453 -9.71 -3.09 39.93
N GLN A 454 -10.67 -2.39 40.55
CA GLN A 454 -11.86 -1.90 39.84
C GLN A 454 -11.52 -0.81 38.81
N SER A 455 -10.65 0.14 39.17
CA SER A 455 -10.10 1.13 38.24
C SER A 455 -9.44 0.47 37.04
N LEU A 456 -8.59 -0.53 37.28
CA LEU A 456 -7.92 -1.27 36.23
C LEU A 456 -8.89 -2.07 35.35
N THR A 457 -9.90 -2.68 35.97
CA THR A 457 -10.94 -3.42 35.25
C THR A 457 -11.69 -2.52 34.27
N LEU A 458 -12.04 -1.30 34.70
CA LEU A 458 -12.65 -0.30 33.82
C LEU A 458 -11.70 0.11 32.70
N LEU A 459 -10.45 0.45 33.03
CA LEU A 459 -9.43 0.86 32.06
C LEU A 459 -9.23 -0.19 30.97
N VAL A 460 -8.92 -1.42 31.35
CA VAL A 460 -8.58 -2.50 30.41
C VAL A 460 -9.77 -2.85 29.54
N ASN A 461 -10.97 -3.00 30.12
CA ASN A 461 -12.16 -3.34 29.34
C ASN A 461 -12.51 -2.24 28.34
N PHE A 462 -12.48 -0.98 28.76
CA PHE A 462 -12.78 0.14 27.88
C PHE A 462 -11.70 0.33 26.80
N PHE A 463 -10.44 0.33 27.20
CA PHE A 463 -9.31 0.55 26.31
C PHE A 463 -9.22 -0.53 25.24
N MET A 464 -9.23 -1.81 25.64
CA MET A 464 -9.11 -2.95 24.72
C MET A 464 -10.38 -3.13 23.87
N SER A 465 -11.57 -3.06 24.47
CA SER A 465 -12.80 -3.40 23.77
C SER A 465 -13.37 -2.26 22.93
N THR A 466 -13.10 -1.00 23.30
CA THR A 466 -13.76 0.18 22.71
C THR A 466 -12.75 1.14 22.10
N TYR A 467 -11.80 1.68 22.88
CA TYR A 467 -10.92 2.76 22.41
C TYR A 467 -9.94 2.29 21.32
N ILE A 468 -9.30 1.13 21.49
CA ILE A 468 -8.42 0.55 20.47
C ILE A 468 -9.19 0.15 19.18
N LYS A 469 -10.51 0.06 19.19
CA LYS A 469 -11.28 -0.20 17.96
C LYS A 469 -11.74 1.07 17.24
N TYR A 470 -11.55 2.24 17.86
CA TYR A 470 -11.95 3.52 17.28
C TYR A 470 -11.04 3.90 16.10
N LYS A 471 -11.61 4.43 14.99
CA LYS A 471 -10.83 4.75 13.79
C LYS A 471 -10.05 6.07 13.87
N ARG A 472 -10.50 7.05 14.66
CA ARG A 472 -9.87 8.39 14.78
C ARG A 472 -9.21 8.57 16.14
N LYS A 473 -8.33 7.64 16.51
CA LYS A 473 -7.60 7.72 17.77
C LYS A 473 -6.54 8.82 17.70
N GLU A 474 -6.39 9.56 18.78
CA GLU A 474 -5.27 10.47 18.96
C GLU A 474 -4.10 9.69 19.57
N HIS A 475 -2.90 9.84 18.99
CA HIS A 475 -1.70 9.08 19.39
C HIS A 475 -1.36 9.32 20.87
N ASP A 476 -1.40 10.58 21.30
CA ASP A 476 -1.13 11.00 22.68
C ASP A 476 -2.07 10.31 23.66
N ALA A 477 -3.37 10.28 23.36
CA ALA A 477 -4.35 9.61 24.20
C ALA A 477 -4.11 8.09 24.29
N VAL A 478 -3.72 7.38 23.22
CA VAL A 478 -3.42 5.93 23.37
C VAL A 478 -2.25 5.73 24.35
N THR A 479 -1.23 6.60 24.30
CA THR A 479 -0.08 6.57 25.18
C THR A 479 -0.45 6.88 26.63
N GLU A 480 -1.24 7.93 26.88
CA GLU A 480 -1.73 8.31 28.20
C GLU A 480 -2.51 7.17 28.88
N TRP A 481 -3.35 6.46 28.12
CA TRP A 481 -4.07 5.29 28.64
C TRP A 481 -3.14 4.15 29.04
N GLY A 482 -2.10 3.88 28.23
CA GLY A 482 -1.05 2.92 28.56
C GLY A 482 -0.27 3.31 29.83
N GLU A 483 0.10 4.58 29.96
CA GLU A 483 0.77 5.12 31.15
C GLU A 483 -0.10 5.06 32.40
N CYS A 484 -1.39 5.34 32.28
CA CYS A 484 -2.36 5.22 33.38
C CYS A 484 -2.44 3.78 33.87
N ILE A 485 -2.63 2.81 32.97
CA ILE A 485 -2.62 1.37 33.29
C ILE A 485 -1.30 0.99 33.98
N GLY A 486 -0.16 1.41 33.41
CA GLY A 486 1.16 1.16 33.97
C GLY A 486 1.37 1.77 35.36
N THR A 487 0.72 2.89 35.67
CA THR A 487 0.78 3.54 36.99
C THR A 487 -0.07 2.78 38.01
N VAL A 488 -1.28 2.37 37.62
CA VAL A 488 -2.19 1.58 38.48
C VAL A 488 -1.54 0.28 38.93
N ILE A 489 -0.93 -0.49 38.01
CA ILE A 489 -0.29 -1.78 38.34
C ILE A 489 0.99 -1.62 39.16
N ARG A 490 1.76 -0.53 38.98
CA ARG A 490 2.96 -0.25 39.79
C ARG A 490 2.63 0.08 41.24
N GLN A 491 1.48 0.70 41.48
CA GLN A 491 1.06 1.11 42.83
C GLN A 491 0.31 0.03 43.61
N SER A 492 -0.24 -0.99 42.94
CA SER A 492 -0.97 -2.09 43.58
C SER A 492 -0.56 -3.45 43.00
N PRO A 493 0.14 -4.29 43.78
CA PRO A 493 0.46 -5.67 43.40
C PRO A 493 -0.78 -6.51 43.09
N ALA A 494 -1.90 -6.26 43.79
CA ALA A 494 -3.18 -6.91 43.54
C ALA A 494 -3.73 -6.58 42.15
N ALA A 495 -3.56 -5.33 41.70
CA ALA A 495 -3.96 -4.91 40.35
C ALA A 495 -3.06 -5.56 39.27
N ALA A 496 -1.75 -5.65 39.50
CA ALA A 496 -0.83 -6.38 38.62
C ALA A 496 -1.19 -7.87 38.49
N ALA A 497 -1.47 -8.55 39.61
CA ALA A 497 -1.90 -9.95 39.63
C ALA A 497 -3.24 -10.15 38.92
N TRP A 498 -4.20 -9.23 39.10
CA TRP A 498 -5.47 -9.26 38.37
C TRP A 498 -5.27 -9.14 36.85
N LEU A 499 -4.39 -8.24 36.40
CA LEU A 499 -4.10 -8.05 34.97
C LEU A 499 -3.45 -9.29 34.35
N LEU A 500 -2.51 -9.91 35.05
CA LEU A 500 -1.89 -11.15 34.59
C LEU A 500 -2.94 -12.26 34.46
N LYS A 501 -3.81 -12.42 35.46
CA LYS A 501 -4.91 -13.37 35.42
C LYS A 501 -5.88 -13.09 34.27
N TYR A 502 -6.20 -11.83 34.00
CA TYR A 502 -7.02 -11.43 32.86
C TYR A 502 -6.42 -11.92 31.53
N PHE A 503 -5.11 -11.76 31.33
CA PHE A 503 -4.42 -12.29 30.16
C PHE A 503 -4.36 -13.83 30.13
N ALA A 504 -4.19 -14.47 31.29
CA ALA A 504 -4.19 -15.94 31.40
C ALA A 504 -5.55 -16.53 31.02
N ASP A 505 -6.64 -15.91 31.44
CA ASP A 505 -8.02 -16.35 31.20
C ASP A 505 -8.50 -16.03 29.78
N ALA A 506 -8.02 -14.94 29.17
CA ALA A 506 -8.32 -14.61 27.79
C ALA A 506 -7.63 -15.54 26.76
N GLY A 507 -6.59 -16.27 27.19
CA GLY A 507 -5.85 -17.20 26.34
C GLY A 507 -5.00 -16.50 25.25
N PRO A 508 -4.58 -17.23 24.20
CA PRO A 508 -3.70 -16.68 23.16
C PRO A 508 -4.38 -15.64 22.26
N GLY A 509 -5.72 -15.56 22.28
CA GLY A 509 -6.49 -14.73 21.33
C GLY A 509 -6.17 -13.24 21.41
N LEU A 510 -6.01 -12.67 22.61
CA LEU A 510 -5.66 -11.25 22.76
C LEU A 510 -4.24 -10.96 22.30
N ALA A 511 -3.28 -11.81 22.67
CA ALA A 511 -1.89 -11.67 22.24
C ALA A 511 -1.79 -11.76 20.71
N LYS A 512 -2.47 -12.72 20.07
CA LYS A 512 -2.55 -12.83 18.61
C LYS A 512 -3.16 -11.57 17.98
N LEU A 513 -4.32 -11.13 18.47
CA LEU A 513 -5.04 -9.98 17.92
C LEU A 513 -4.22 -8.69 18.01
N TYR A 514 -3.62 -8.40 19.17
CA TYR A 514 -2.97 -7.11 19.42
C TYR A 514 -1.47 -7.09 19.16
N LEU A 515 -0.75 -8.21 19.24
CA LEU A 515 0.69 -8.26 18.91
C LEU A 515 0.96 -8.64 17.46
N LEU A 516 0.08 -9.41 16.79
CA LEU A 516 0.36 -9.95 15.46
C LEU A 516 -0.60 -9.41 14.39
N GLU A 517 -1.92 -9.49 14.61
CA GLU A 517 -2.91 -9.14 13.58
C GLU A 517 -3.18 -7.62 13.49
N CYS A 518 -2.92 -6.86 14.56
CA CYS A 518 -3.17 -5.43 14.58
C CYS A 518 -2.18 -4.69 13.65
N PRO A 519 -2.65 -3.95 12.62
CA PRO A 519 -1.76 -3.25 11.69
C PRO A 519 -1.10 -2.01 12.31
N THR A 520 -1.68 -1.44 13.37
CA THR A 520 -1.19 -0.20 14.01
C THR A 520 -0.02 -0.46 14.95
N LYS A 521 1.17 0.01 14.60
CA LYS A 521 2.41 -0.17 15.39
C LYS A 521 2.29 0.33 16.83
N ASP A 522 1.66 1.49 17.06
CA ASP A 522 1.53 2.07 18.40
C ASP A 522 0.67 1.20 19.33
N VAL A 523 -0.42 0.62 18.79
CA VAL A 523 -1.27 -0.31 19.55
C VAL A 523 -0.48 -1.56 19.94
N ARG A 524 0.31 -2.12 19.01
CA ARG A 524 1.17 -3.27 19.30
C ARG A 524 2.19 -2.94 20.39
N HIS A 525 2.81 -1.76 20.32
CA HIS A 525 3.80 -1.29 21.27
C HIS A 525 3.20 -1.12 22.68
N ILE A 526 2.07 -0.44 22.79
CA ILE A 526 1.42 -0.18 24.09
C ILE A 526 0.87 -1.47 24.69
N PHE A 527 0.30 -2.36 23.88
CA PHE A 527 -0.11 -3.68 24.37
C PHE A 527 1.09 -4.49 24.89
N ALA A 528 2.21 -4.50 24.15
CA ALA A 528 3.43 -5.17 24.58
C ALA A 528 3.99 -4.57 25.89
N ASP A 529 4.02 -3.25 26.01
CA ASP A 529 4.49 -2.54 27.22
C ASP A 529 3.62 -2.83 28.45
N ILE A 530 2.30 -2.85 28.30
CA ILE A 530 1.37 -3.23 29.38
C ILE A 530 1.63 -4.66 29.84
N LEU A 531 1.78 -5.59 28.90
CA LEU A 531 2.02 -6.99 29.20
C LEU A 531 3.42 -7.21 29.82
N GLU A 532 4.44 -6.52 29.30
CA GLU A 532 5.80 -6.54 29.84
C GLU A 532 5.83 -6.10 31.30
N LYS A 533 5.23 -4.94 31.61
CA LYS A 533 5.15 -4.43 32.99
C LYS A 533 4.39 -5.37 33.91
N ALA A 534 3.31 -6.00 33.42
CA ALA A 534 2.57 -6.98 34.20
C ALA A 534 3.44 -8.21 34.54
N LEU A 535 4.18 -8.73 33.57
CA LEU A 535 5.10 -9.86 33.76
C LEU A 535 6.26 -9.50 34.69
N GLU A 536 6.86 -8.32 34.54
CA GLU A 536 7.98 -7.85 35.39
C GLU A 536 7.55 -7.70 36.85
N LEU A 537 6.43 -7.02 37.11
CA LEU A 537 5.93 -6.80 38.47
C LEU A 537 5.51 -8.12 39.12
N CYS A 538 4.85 -9.02 38.38
CA CYS A 538 4.44 -10.31 38.90
C CYS A 538 5.61 -11.27 39.12
N TYR A 539 6.68 -11.17 38.33
CA TYR A 539 7.89 -11.98 38.50
C TYR A 539 8.59 -11.75 39.85
N GLN A 540 8.46 -10.55 40.43
CA GLN A 540 9.01 -10.24 41.76
C GLN A 540 8.18 -10.83 42.91
N LEU A 541 6.96 -11.33 42.64
CA LEU A 541 6.04 -11.87 43.64
C LEU A 541 6.21 -13.39 43.75
N GLU A 542 6.45 -13.89 44.97
CA GLU A 542 6.65 -15.32 45.24
C GLU A 542 5.33 -16.07 45.55
N ASP A 543 4.25 -15.75 44.84
CA ASP A 543 2.93 -16.39 44.99
C ASP A 543 2.72 -17.53 43.98
N LEU A 544 2.22 -18.68 44.45
CA LEU A 544 2.04 -19.88 43.62
C LEU A 544 0.99 -19.70 42.52
N GLN A 545 -0.11 -18.99 42.79
CA GLN A 545 -1.16 -18.75 41.80
C GLN A 545 -0.66 -17.81 40.71
N ILE A 546 0.08 -16.77 41.10
CA ILE A 546 0.70 -15.84 40.15
C ILE A 546 1.69 -16.59 39.25
N GLN A 547 2.49 -17.52 39.78
CA GLN A 547 3.39 -18.36 38.98
C GLN A 547 2.64 -19.25 37.98
N GLN A 548 1.49 -19.83 38.36
CA GLN A 548 0.66 -20.60 37.42
C GLN A 548 0.09 -19.72 36.30
N ASP A 549 -0.34 -18.50 36.62
CA ASP A 549 -0.84 -17.55 35.62
C ASP A 549 0.30 -17.04 34.71
N MET A 550 1.51 -16.86 35.24
CA MET A 550 2.73 -16.59 34.46
C MET A 550 3.04 -17.73 33.48
N ASP A 551 3.03 -18.98 33.96
CA ASP A 551 3.23 -20.18 33.12
C ASP A 551 2.21 -20.22 31.97
N ARG A 552 0.94 -19.90 32.24
CA ARG A 552 -0.13 -19.84 31.23
C ARG A 552 0.10 -18.73 30.22
N VAL A 553 0.42 -17.51 30.66
CA VAL A 553 0.60 -16.35 29.77
C VAL A 553 1.84 -16.51 28.90
N VAL A 554 3.00 -16.83 29.50
CA VAL A 554 4.24 -17.04 28.75
C VAL A 554 4.14 -18.29 27.86
N GLY A 555 3.51 -19.37 28.35
CA GLY A 555 3.24 -20.56 27.55
C GLY A 555 2.36 -20.27 26.34
N ASN A 556 1.30 -19.47 26.49
CA ASN A 556 0.47 -19.03 25.38
C ASN A 556 1.27 -18.21 24.36
N LEU A 557 2.12 -17.28 24.81
CA LEU A 557 3.00 -16.51 23.93
C LEU A 557 3.94 -17.43 23.15
N VAL A 558 4.60 -18.37 23.81
CA VAL A 558 5.53 -19.33 23.20
C VAL A 558 4.81 -20.24 22.19
N ASN A 559 3.58 -20.67 22.48
CA ASN A 559 2.79 -21.50 21.56
C ASN A 559 2.37 -20.78 20.27
N LEU A 560 2.33 -19.44 20.25
CA LEU A 560 2.08 -18.69 19.01
C LEU A 560 3.18 -18.90 17.95
N LEU A 561 4.40 -19.33 18.34
CA LEU A 561 5.51 -19.60 17.41
C LEU A 561 5.22 -20.75 16.44
N ASP A 562 4.34 -21.69 16.82
CA ASP A 562 4.07 -22.90 16.05
C ASP A 562 3.44 -22.56 14.68
N GLN A 563 2.60 -21.52 14.62
CA GLN A 563 1.90 -21.13 13.39
C GLN A 563 1.61 -19.62 13.28
N ASP A 564 1.07 -18.99 14.33
CA ASP A 564 0.52 -17.64 14.24
C ASP A 564 1.59 -16.56 13.97
N VAL A 565 2.76 -16.66 14.61
CA VAL A 565 3.88 -15.72 14.40
C VAL A 565 4.44 -15.90 12.99
N ALA A 566 4.50 -17.13 12.47
CA ALA A 566 5.00 -17.39 11.11
C ALA A 566 4.07 -16.80 10.05
N ASN A 567 2.75 -16.89 10.26
CA ASN A 567 1.75 -16.30 9.35
C ASN A 567 1.76 -14.76 9.38
N ASN A 568 2.22 -14.14 10.48
CA ASN A 568 2.18 -12.70 10.70
C ASN A 568 3.58 -12.10 10.96
N CYS A 569 4.63 -12.66 10.36
CA CYS A 569 6.02 -12.32 10.70
C CYS A 569 6.37 -10.83 10.51
N TRP A 570 5.71 -10.14 9.56
CA TRP A 570 5.87 -8.70 9.29
C TRP A 570 5.45 -7.78 10.46
N HIS A 571 4.75 -8.31 11.47
CA HIS A 571 4.32 -7.55 12.66
C HIS A 571 4.90 -8.10 13.96
N SER A 572 5.87 -9.03 13.87
CA SER A 572 6.39 -9.81 15.01
C SER A 572 7.41 -9.08 15.90
N PHE A 573 7.87 -7.88 15.52
CA PHE A 573 8.92 -7.17 16.27
C PHE A 573 8.57 -6.96 17.76
N GLN A 574 7.38 -6.43 18.06
CA GLN A 574 6.94 -6.21 19.46
C GLN A 574 6.78 -7.53 20.22
N TYR A 575 6.33 -8.59 19.55
CA TYR A 575 6.23 -9.92 20.12
C TYR A 575 7.61 -10.46 20.54
N PHE A 576 8.63 -10.36 19.68
CA PHE A 576 9.98 -10.80 20.03
C PHE A 576 10.64 -9.90 21.08
N SER A 577 10.35 -8.60 21.06
CA SER A 577 10.81 -7.67 22.10
C SER A 577 10.31 -8.09 23.50
N LEU A 578 9.05 -8.53 23.60
CA LEU A 578 8.47 -8.99 24.87
C LEU A 578 9.21 -10.21 25.43
N LEU A 579 9.49 -11.22 24.59
CA LEU A 579 10.26 -12.40 24.98
C LEU A 579 11.70 -12.05 25.36
N ASN A 580 12.32 -11.14 24.60
CA ASN A 580 13.68 -10.69 24.89
C ASN A 580 13.74 -9.98 26.25
N ASN A 581 12.84 -9.04 26.51
CA ASN A 581 12.78 -8.32 27.79
C ASN A 581 12.49 -9.28 28.96
N TYR A 582 11.59 -10.25 28.78
CA TYR A 582 11.35 -11.29 29.78
C TYR A 582 12.61 -12.12 30.10
N SER A 583 13.38 -12.52 29.07
CA SER A 583 14.63 -13.27 29.26
C SER A 583 15.69 -12.49 30.05
N ARG A 584 15.64 -11.15 30.00
CA ARG A 584 16.59 -10.27 30.67
C ARG A 584 16.27 -10.02 32.16
N LEU A 585 15.13 -10.50 32.66
CA LEU A 585 14.76 -10.40 34.08
C LEU A 585 15.65 -11.25 35.00
N GLY A 586 16.39 -12.22 34.46
CA GLY A 586 17.38 -13.01 35.19
C GLY A 586 17.29 -14.51 34.93
N THR A 587 18.13 -15.28 35.62
CA THR A 587 18.31 -16.72 35.33
C THR A 587 17.08 -17.57 35.66
N LYS A 588 16.22 -17.15 36.60
CA LYS A 588 14.93 -17.83 36.84
C LYS A 588 13.98 -17.67 35.63
N ALA A 589 13.96 -16.51 34.98
CA ALA A 589 13.16 -16.28 33.77
C ALA A 589 13.68 -17.11 32.58
N CYS A 590 15.00 -17.19 32.39
CA CYS A 590 15.60 -18.10 31.40
C CYS A 590 15.23 -19.56 31.67
N LYS A 591 15.34 -20.02 32.93
CA LYS A 591 14.93 -21.37 33.33
C LYS A 591 13.45 -21.64 33.06
N HIS A 592 12.60 -20.63 33.27
CA HIS A 592 11.17 -20.72 32.95
C HIS A 592 10.93 -20.84 31.43
N LEU A 593 11.63 -20.06 30.62
CA LEU A 593 11.55 -20.17 29.15
C LEU A 593 12.01 -21.55 28.64
N PHE A 594 13.08 -22.12 29.22
CA PHE A 594 13.50 -23.49 28.92
C PHE A 594 12.44 -24.53 29.32
N LYS A 595 11.80 -24.39 30.50
CA LYS A 595 10.71 -25.26 30.94
C LYS A 595 9.53 -25.26 29.94
N LEU A 596 9.29 -24.14 29.25
CA LEU A 596 8.23 -23.97 28.26
C LEU A 596 8.68 -24.31 26.81
N GLU A 597 9.85 -24.91 26.62
CA GLU A 597 10.43 -25.24 25.30
C GLU A 597 10.61 -24.02 24.38
N ALA A 598 10.73 -22.81 24.95
CA ALA A 598 10.81 -21.57 24.17
C ALA A 598 12.06 -21.54 23.28
N PHE A 599 13.21 -22.02 23.78
CA PHE A 599 14.45 -22.07 23.01
C PHE A 599 14.29 -22.90 21.74
N ARG A 600 13.80 -24.13 21.86
CA ARG A 600 13.52 -25.02 20.73
C ARG A 600 12.55 -24.41 19.73
N LYS A 601 11.44 -23.83 20.19
CA LYS A 601 10.44 -23.22 19.31
C LYS A 601 10.97 -21.99 18.58
N LEU A 602 11.73 -21.13 19.26
CA LEU A 602 12.40 -19.98 18.64
C LEU A 602 13.43 -20.41 17.61
N LEU A 603 14.20 -21.47 17.90
CA LEU A 603 15.17 -22.03 16.97
C LEU A 603 14.48 -22.62 15.73
N VAL A 604 13.46 -23.46 15.92
CA VAL A 604 12.67 -24.03 14.82
C VAL A 604 11.98 -22.94 13.99
N PHE A 605 11.49 -21.86 14.61
CA PHE A 605 10.96 -20.72 13.90
C PHE A 605 12.02 -20.09 12.97
N LEU A 606 13.23 -19.89 13.48
CA LEU A 606 14.32 -19.24 12.76
C LEU A 606 14.86 -20.08 11.61
N ILE A 607 15.22 -21.35 11.86
CA ILE A 607 15.93 -22.19 10.88
C ILE A 607 15.07 -23.29 10.24
N GLY A 608 13.83 -23.50 10.71
CA GLY A 608 12.93 -24.55 10.24
C GLY A 608 13.01 -25.83 11.09
N PRO A 609 12.09 -26.79 10.86
CA PRO A 609 12.10 -28.07 11.57
C PRO A 609 13.30 -28.92 11.18
N HIS A 610 13.93 -29.56 12.16
CA HIS A 610 15.02 -30.50 11.93
C HIS A 610 14.47 -31.84 11.43
N ASP A 611 14.79 -32.22 10.18
CA ASP A 611 14.58 -33.60 9.70
C ASP A 611 15.88 -34.40 9.93
N PRO A 612 15.89 -35.38 10.86
CA PRO A 612 17.08 -36.18 11.17
C PRO A 612 17.58 -37.02 9.98
N ASN A 613 16.80 -37.17 8.89
CA ASN A 613 17.21 -37.90 7.69
C ASN A 613 17.96 -37.03 6.66
N THR A 614 18.06 -35.72 6.85
CA THR A 614 18.73 -34.81 5.90
C THR A 614 20.22 -34.69 6.23
N THR A 615 21.06 -35.39 5.48
CA THR A 615 22.51 -35.54 5.75
C THR A 615 23.42 -34.49 5.10
N ALA A 616 22.88 -33.41 4.53
CA ALA A 616 23.70 -32.34 3.92
C ALA A 616 23.39 -30.97 4.56
N ALA A 617 24.01 -30.70 5.71
CA ALA A 617 23.84 -29.47 6.49
C ALA A 617 24.26 -28.18 5.76
N GLU A 618 24.89 -28.26 4.58
CA GLU A 618 25.53 -27.09 3.95
C GLU A 618 24.72 -26.42 2.84
N ASN A 619 23.67 -27.06 2.31
CA ASN A 619 22.88 -26.54 1.18
C ASN A 619 21.40 -26.29 1.50
N ILE A 620 21.03 -26.20 2.79
CA ILE A 620 19.65 -25.87 3.17
C ILE A 620 19.43 -24.38 2.90
N PRO A 621 18.48 -24.01 2.01
CA PRO A 621 18.17 -22.61 1.78
C PRO A 621 17.61 -21.97 3.07
N ARG A 622 17.95 -20.71 3.32
CA ARG A 622 17.41 -19.97 4.47
C ARG A 622 15.88 -19.91 4.39
N ARG A 623 15.22 -20.12 5.53
CA ARG A 623 13.77 -20.10 5.64
C ARG A 623 13.17 -18.72 5.34
N TRP A 624 13.87 -17.66 5.73
CA TRP A 624 13.38 -16.28 5.68
C TRP A 624 14.22 -15.44 4.70
N ASN A 625 13.58 -14.49 4.03
CA ASN A 625 14.27 -13.56 3.14
C ASN A 625 14.85 -12.35 3.91
N GLN A 626 15.78 -11.62 3.28
CA GLN A 626 16.50 -10.51 3.93
C GLN A 626 15.57 -9.42 4.50
N PRO A 627 14.49 -8.96 3.81
CA PRO A 627 13.54 -8.01 4.39
C PRO A 627 12.81 -8.52 5.63
N GLN A 628 12.50 -9.82 5.70
CA GLN A 628 11.84 -10.42 6.87
C GLN A 628 12.79 -10.51 8.06
N VAL A 629 14.05 -10.87 7.82
CA VAL A 629 15.06 -11.08 8.87
C VAL A 629 15.51 -9.77 9.51
N HIS A 630 15.41 -8.64 8.80
CA HIS A 630 15.76 -7.31 9.30
C HIS A 630 15.13 -6.97 10.66
N ASP A 631 13.92 -7.46 10.93
CA ASP A 631 13.16 -7.20 12.16
C ASP A 631 13.32 -8.30 13.23
N PHE A 632 14.11 -9.34 12.98
CA PHE A 632 14.34 -10.47 13.90
C PHE A 632 15.46 -10.23 14.93
N GLY A 633 16.01 -9.01 15.03
CA GLY A 633 17.08 -8.70 16.00
C GLY A 633 16.73 -9.03 17.46
N GLN A 634 15.45 -8.85 17.85
CA GLN A 634 14.98 -9.19 19.19
C GLN A 634 14.85 -10.71 19.42
N LEU A 635 14.49 -11.48 18.37
CA LEU A 635 14.50 -12.95 18.41
C LEU A 635 15.92 -13.45 18.66
N HIS A 636 16.87 -12.97 17.85
CA HIS A 636 18.28 -13.33 17.98
C HIS A 636 18.82 -12.99 19.37
N SER A 637 18.50 -11.79 19.86
CA SER A 637 18.85 -11.37 21.21
C SER A 637 18.27 -12.32 22.27
N THR A 638 17.02 -12.76 22.13
CA THR A 638 16.41 -13.71 23.08
C THR A 638 17.18 -15.04 23.11
N LEU A 639 17.51 -15.61 21.94
CA LEU A 639 18.30 -16.85 21.84
C LEU A 639 19.70 -16.68 22.46
N VAL A 640 20.36 -15.55 22.20
CA VAL A 640 21.66 -15.20 22.80
C VAL A 640 21.57 -15.17 24.32
N HIS A 641 20.60 -14.46 24.88
CA HIS A 641 20.45 -14.34 26.33
C HIS A 641 20.19 -15.70 27.00
N LEU A 642 19.38 -16.55 26.36
CA LEU A 642 19.16 -17.92 26.83
C LEU A 642 20.46 -18.72 26.84
N ILE A 643 21.25 -18.68 25.76
CA ILE A 643 22.53 -19.42 25.68
C ILE A 643 23.54 -18.90 26.69
N LEU A 644 23.73 -17.57 26.78
CA LEU A 644 24.71 -16.96 27.69
C LEU A 644 24.32 -17.08 29.17
N SER A 645 23.06 -17.46 29.47
CA SER A 645 22.64 -17.80 30.83
C SER A 645 23.08 -19.21 31.28
N CYS A 646 23.55 -20.04 30.34
CA CYS A 646 24.06 -21.39 30.59
C CYS A 646 25.58 -21.39 30.84
N ASP A 647 26.06 -22.45 31.51
CA ASP A 647 27.48 -22.73 31.63
C ASP A 647 28.04 -23.26 30.29
N LEU A 648 28.89 -22.47 29.65
CA LEU A 648 29.53 -22.77 28.36
C LEU A 648 30.80 -23.60 28.48
N SER A 649 31.27 -23.92 29.70
CA SER A 649 32.51 -24.67 29.92
C SER A 649 32.54 -26.03 29.21
N GLN A 650 31.37 -26.62 28.96
CA GLN A 650 31.20 -27.87 28.23
C GLN A 650 31.65 -27.81 26.76
N LEU A 651 31.82 -26.61 26.19
CA LEU A 651 32.32 -26.40 24.82
C LEU A 651 33.84 -26.29 24.74
N HIS A 652 34.54 -26.16 25.88
CA HIS A 652 35.99 -26.00 25.91
C HIS A 652 36.69 -27.28 25.48
N THR A 653 37.63 -27.14 24.55
CA THR A 653 38.51 -28.20 24.03
C THR A 653 39.97 -28.04 24.45
N CYS A 654 40.34 -26.88 25.00
CA CYS A 654 41.66 -26.62 25.56
C CYS A 654 41.55 -25.98 26.95
N GLU A 655 42.65 -26.00 27.71
CA GLU A 655 42.68 -25.47 29.07
C GLU A 655 42.61 -23.94 29.08
N ALA A 656 41.68 -23.40 29.86
CA ALA A 656 41.50 -21.96 30.00
C ALA A 656 42.64 -21.34 30.84
N PRO A 657 43.08 -20.11 30.53
CA PRO A 657 44.08 -19.40 31.34
C PRO A 657 43.65 -19.27 32.81
N LEU A 658 44.58 -19.50 33.74
CA LEU A 658 44.35 -19.56 35.20
C LEU A 658 43.56 -18.35 35.75
N ALA A 659 43.84 -17.13 35.27
CA ALA A 659 43.16 -15.91 35.71
C ALA A 659 41.68 -15.83 35.30
N ARG A 660 41.30 -16.45 34.17
CA ARG A 660 39.93 -16.50 33.66
C ARG A 660 39.18 -17.70 34.23
N ALA A 661 39.86 -18.84 34.39
CA ALA A 661 39.33 -20.05 35.03
C ALA A 661 38.84 -19.78 36.46
N GLN A 662 39.54 -18.94 37.24
CA GLN A 662 39.11 -18.53 38.58
C GLN A 662 37.82 -17.68 38.56
N LYS A 663 37.64 -16.77 37.59
CA LYS A 663 36.41 -15.96 37.45
C LYS A 663 35.19 -16.79 37.04
N LEU A 664 35.37 -17.80 36.17
CA LEU A 664 34.31 -18.72 35.73
C LEU A 664 33.86 -19.66 36.87
N SER A 665 34.80 -20.12 37.70
CA SER A 665 34.53 -21.01 38.86
C SER A 665 33.74 -20.31 40.00
N LEU A 666 33.73 -18.97 40.05
CA LEU A 666 33.13 -18.15 41.11
C LEU A 666 31.75 -17.58 40.79
N ALA A 667 31.10 -17.95 39.68
CA ALA A 667 29.79 -17.43 39.26
C ALA A 667 28.63 -18.37 39.64
N PRO A 668 28.01 -18.24 40.84
CA PRO A 668 26.98 -19.17 41.34
C PRO A 668 25.61 -19.10 40.64
N SER A 669 25.45 -18.31 39.59
CA SER A 669 24.14 -18.00 38.98
C SER A 669 23.88 -18.63 37.60
N GLN A 670 24.83 -19.37 37.01
CA GLN A 670 24.67 -19.97 35.68
C GLN A 670 23.82 -21.25 35.70
N LEU A 671 23.05 -21.48 34.62
CA LEU A 671 22.25 -22.68 34.43
C LEU A 671 23.10 -23.81 33.82
N GLU A 672 22.80 -25.06 34.16
CA GLU A 672 23.35 -26.20 33.42
C GLU A 672 22.88 -26.14 31.95
N MET A 673 23.78 -26.40 31.00
CA MET A 673 23.47 -26.34 29.57
C MET A 673 22.43 -27.41 29.17
N PRO A 674 21.22 -27.03 28.71
CA PRO A 674 20.24 -27.97 28.21
C PRO A 674 20.73 -28.69 26.95
N GLY A 675 20.27 -29.94 26.74
CA GLY A 675 20.65 -30.75 25.57
C GLY A 675 20.36 -30.07 24.22
N GLU A 676 19.22 -29.36 24.13
CA GLU A 676 18.83 -28.58 22.95
C GLU A 676 19.80 -27.42 22.63
N VAL A 677 20.36 -26.77 23.66
CA VAL A 677 21.37 -25.71 23.48
C VAL A 677 22.68 -26.31 23.00
N LYS A 678 23.08 -27.43 23.61
CA LYS A 678 24.29 -28.16 23.20
C LYS A 678 24.21 -28.64 21.75
N GLU A 679 23.07 -29.16 21.33
CA GLU A 679 22.81 -29.59 19.95
C GLU A 679 22.85 -28.41 18.97
N ALA A 680 22.28 -27.26 19.33
CA ALA A 680 22.32 -26.05 18.50
C ALA A 680 23.74 -25.49 18.29
N LEU A 681 24.64 -25.65 19.28
CA LEU A 681 26.00 -25.11 19.23
C LEU A 681 27.06 -26.10 18.75
N SER A 682 26.86 -27.41 18.97
CA SER A 682 27.87 -28.46 18.73
C SER A 682 27.34 -29.70 18.01
N GLY A 683 26.03 -29.77 17.74
CA GLY A 683 25.41 -30.87 17.02
C GLY A 683 25.60 -30.80 15.50
N PRO A 684 25.08 -31.80 14.76
CA PRO A 684 25.19 -31.86 13.30
C PRO A 684 24.60 -30.65 12.57
N PHE A 685 23.59 -29.99 13.16
CA PHE A 685 22.94 -28.81 12.59
C PHE A 685 23.51 -27.47 13.09
N ALA A 686 24.55 -27.48 13.94
CA ALA A 686 25.18 -26.26 14.43
C ALA A 686 25.65 -25.31 13.30
N PRO A 687 26.22 -25.80 12.18
CA PRO A 687 26.60 -24.91 11.07
C PRO A 687 25.45 -24.09 10.51
N VAL A 688 24.21 -24.62 10.51
CA VAL A 688 23.03 -23.92 10.00
C VAL A 688 22.65 -22.76 10.93
N TYR A 689 22.55 -23.02 12.23
CA TYR A 689 22.23 -21.99 13.22
C TYR A 689 23.32 -20.92 13.30
N ILE A 690 24.59 -21.32 13.36
CA ILE A 690 25.70 -20.37 13.45
C ILE A 690 25.83 -19.54 12.18
N ARG A 691 25.57 -20.11 10.99
CA ARG A 691 25.49 -19.35 9.73
C ARG A 691 24.41 -18.29 9.81
N GLU A 692 23.25 -18.62 10.37
CA GLU A 692 22.15 -17.67 10.57
C GLU A 692 22.55 -16.52 11.52
N VAL A 693 23.24 -16.82 12.63
CA VAL A 693 23.76 -15.78 13.56
C VAL A 693 24.78 -14.86 12.87
N VAL A 694 25.69 -15.42 12.07
CA VAL A 694 26.66 -14.63 11.29
C VAL A 694 25.97 -13.74 10.25
N CYS A 695 24.94 -14.23 9.58
CA CYS A 695 24.12 -13.42 8.67
C CYS A 695 23.40 -12.30 9.43
N ALA A 696 22.86 -12.58 10.61
CA ALA A 696 22.15 -11.62 11.44
C ALA A 696 23.03 -10.44 11.89
N CYS A 697 24.34 -10.66 12.13
CA CYS A 697 25.31 -9.59 12.39
C CYS A 697 25.39 -8.53 11.27
N ARG A 698 24.93 -8.84 10.06
CA ARG A 698 24.87 -7.91 8.93
C ARG A 698 23.45 -7.41 8.64
N GLU A 699 22.47 -8.29 8.74
CA GLU A 699 21.13 -8.05 8.21
C GLU A 699 20.14 -7.44 9.21
N THR A 700 20.37 -7.62 10.51
CA THR A 700 19.42 -7.16 11.54
C THR A 700 19.53 -5.66 11.84
N SER A 701 18.39 -5.04 12.16
CA SER A 701 18.36 -3.67 12.68
C SER A 701 18.67 -3.63 14.18
N GLY A 702 19.68 -2.86 14.57
CA GLY A 702 20.02 -2.59 15.97
C GLY A 702 21.48 -2.90 16.30
N SER A 703 21.80 -2.94 17.60
CA SER A 703 23.14 -3.32 18.05
C SER A 703 23.36 -4.82 17.86
N ILE A 704 24.52 -5.17 17.30
CA ILE A 704 24.98 -6.55 17.10
C ILE A 704 25.81 -7.07 18.29
N ASP A 705 26.00 -6.27 19.35
CA ASP A 705 26.92 -6.57 20.44
C ASP A 705 26.57 -7.89 21.13
N ALA A 706 25.27 -8.19 21.26
CA ALA A 706 24.80 -9.45 21.82
C ALA A 706 25.21 -10.65 20.96
N LEU A 707 25.07 -10.55 19.63
CA LEU A 707 25.44 -11.62 18.69
C LEU A 707 26.96 -11.82 18.65
N VAL A 708 27.72 -10.74 18.62
CA VAL A 708 29.18 -10.78 18.69
C VAL A 708 29.62 -11.42 20.01
N ASN A 709 29.02 -11.02 21.13
CA ASN A 709 29.33 -11.60 22.43
C ASN A 709 29.03 -13.11 22.47
N LEU A 710 27.91 -13.57 21.91
CA LEU A 710 27.62 -15.01 21.79
C LEU A 710 28.75 -15.75 21.05
N LEU A 711 29.08 -15.31 19.85
CA LEU A 711 30.09 -15.96 19.01
C LEU A 711 31.48 -15.96 19.69
N VAL A 712 31.83 -14.86 20.36
CA VAL A 712 33.10 -14.71 21.09
C VAL A 712 33.15 -15.62 22.32
N GLN A 713 32.10 -15.63 23.16
CA GLN A 713 32.07 -16.50 24.35
C GLN A 713 32.09 -17.99 23.98
N CYS A 714 31.33 -18.40 22.96
CA CYS A 714 31.34 -19.79 22.51
C CYS A 714 32.64 -20.20 21.79
N SER A 715 33.38 -19.25 21.21
CA SER A 715 34.69 -19.51 20.58
C SER A 715 35.84 -19.62 21.59
N PHE A 716 35.64 -19.15 22.82
CA PHE A 716 36.66 -19.19 23.86
C PHE A 716 37.03 -20.64 24.19
N CYS A 717 38.32 -20.96 24.09
CA CYS A 717 38.86 -22.31 24.31
C CYS A 717 38.20 -23.45 23.49
N SER A 718 37.40 -23.15 22.45
CA SER A 718 36.70 -24.14 21.63
C SER A 718 37.22 -24.16 20.19
N LYS A 719 38.11 -25.12 19.90
CA LYS A 719 38.71 -25.31 18.57
C LYS A 719 37.67 -25.58 17.46
N PRO A 720 36.71 -26.51 17.61
CA PRO A 720 35.73 -26.78 16.54
C PRO A 720 34.79 -25.60 16.32
N PHE A 721 34.34 -24.92 17.39
CA PHE A 721 33.46 -23.78 17.28
C PHE A 721 34.16 -22.57 16.64
N THR A 722 35.39 -22.25 17.08
CA THR A 722 36.12 -21.11 16.53
C THR A 722 36.45 -21.30 15.04
N TYR A 723 36.77 -22.52 14.61
CA TYR A 723 37.01 -22.82 13.19
C TYR A 723 35.73 -22.63 12.37
N MET A 724 34.60 -23.16 12.84
CA MET A 724 33.30 -23.02 12.19
C MET A 724 32.89 -21.55 12.03
N VAL A 725 33.02 -20.73 13.09
CA VAL A 725 32.68 -19.30 13.04
C VAL A 725 33.60 -18.57 12.05
N ILE A 726 34.91 -18.79 12.10
CA ILE A 726 35.86 -18.14 11.17
C ILE A 726 35.54 -18.53 9.73
N ARG A 727 35.35 -19.83 9.44
CA ARG A 727 34.96 -20.30 8.10
C ARG A 727 33.73 -19.56 7.58
N LEU A 728 32.64 -19.55 8.35
CA LEU A 728 31.37 -18.92 7.96
C LEU A 728 31.49 -17.41 7.77
N VAL A 729 32.26 -16.73 8.63
CA VAL A 729 32.51 -15.29 8.49
C VAL A 729 33.34 -15.00 7.23
N MET A 730 34.37 -15.81 6.95
CA MET A 730 35.24 -15.62 5.78
C MET A 730 34.51 -15.93 4.45
N GLU A 731 33.63 -16.94 4.41
CA GLU A 731 32.73 -17.20 3.28
C GLU A 731 31.85 -15.97 2.95
N GLN A 732 31.28 -15.34 3.99
CA GLN A 732 30.49 -14.12 3.83
C GLN A 732 31.38 -12.94 3.40
N TYR A 733 32.54 -12.76 4.03
CA TYR A 733 33.49 -11.68 3.72
C TYR A 733 33.92 -11.69 2.23
N ALA A 734 34.03 -12.88 1.63
CA ALA A 734 34.40 -13.05 0.22
C ALA A 734 33.23 -12.80 -0.77
N SER A 735 31.98 -12.85 -0.33
CA SER A 735 30.82 -12.89 -1.24
C SER A 735 29.89 -11.67 -1.13
N VAL A 736 29.77 -11.06 0.04
CA VAL A 736 28.73 -10.05 0.33
C VAL A 736 29.09 -8.64 -0.13
N PRO A 737 28.12 -7.74 -0.32
CA PRO A 737 28.40 -6.36 -0.71
C PRO A 737 29.36 -5.65 0.24
N SER A 738 30.28 -4.84 -0.31
CA SER A 738 31.36 -4.20 0.44
C SER A 738 30.88 -3.26 1.56
N ASN A 739 29.68 -2.69 1.47
CA ASN A 739 29.09 -1.86 2.52
C ASN A 739 28.66 -2.64 3.78
N GLU A 740 28.64 -3.98 3.74
CA GLU A 740 28.21 -4.82 4.86
C GLU A 740 29.39 -5.50 5.59
N LEU A 741 30.62 -5.30 5.12
CA LEU A 741 31.82 -5.95 5.69
C LEU A 741 32.23 -5.33 7.03
N LYS A 742 31.82 -4.10 7.33
CA LYS A 742 32.19 -3.39 8.57
C LYS A 742 31.85 -4.17 9.84
N ASN A 743 30.66 -4.76 9.89
CA ASN A 743 30.22 -5.55 11.04
C ASN A 743 30.98 -6.89 11.13
N LEU A 744 31.30 -7.51 10.00
CA LEU A 744 32.12 -8.73 9.95
C LEU A 744 33.56 -8.47 10.41
N SER A 745 34.15 -7.35 9.97
CA SER A 745 35.44 -6.86 10.43
C SER A 745 35.45 -6.64 11.94
N GLY A 746 34.39 -6.01 12.49
CA GLY A 746 34.23 -5.84 13.94
C GLY A 746 34.20 -7.17 14.71
N LEU A 747 33.42 -8.15 14.22
CA LEU A 747 33.35 -9.50 14.78
C LEU A 747 34.71 -10.21 14.76
N LEU A 748 35.43 -10.16 13.62
CA LEU A 748 36.76 -10.77 13.50
C LEU A 748 37.74 -10.14 14.49
N LEU A 749 37.75 -8.81 14.67
CA LEU A 749 38.61 -8.14 15.63
C LEU A 749 38.35 -8.64 17.07
N GLU A 750 37.09 -8.79 17.48
CA GLU A 750 36.78 -9.30 18.82
C GLU A 750 37.12 -10.80 18.98
N LEU A 751 37.03 -11.61 17.92
CA LEU A 751 37.50 -13.01 17.95
C LEU A 751 39.02 -13.11 18.08
N LEU A 752 39.78 -12.24 17.39
CA LEU A 752 41.25 -12.22 17.44
C LEU A 752 41.79 -11.65 18.75
N LYS A 753 41.00 -10.82 19.44
CA LYS A 753 41.30 -10.28 20.77
C LYS A 753 41.20 -11.31 21.89
N LEU A 754 40.57 -12.46 21.67
CA LEU A 754 40.43 -13.51 22.68
C LEU A 754 41.82 -13.98 23.14
N ASP A 755 42.10 -13.74 24.43
CA ASP A 755 43.29 -14.19 25.12
C ASP A 755 43.10 -15.64 25.60
N ASP A 756 43.34 -16.59 24.71
CA ASP A 756 43.30 -18.03 24.95
C ASP A 756 44.34 -18.77 24.07
N PRO A 757 44.58 -20.08 24.30
CA PRO A 757 45.58 -20.83 23.53
C PRO A 757 45.33 -20.92 22.01
N LEU A 758 44.16 -20.50 21.52
CA LEU A 758 43.78 -20.56 20.11
C LEU A 758 44.04 -19.24 19.37
N GLN A 759 44.45 -18.18 20.07
CA GLN A 759 44.62 -16.84 19.49
C GLN A 759 45.50 -16.82 18.24
N TYR A 760 46.68 -17.47 18.31
CA TYR A 760 47.61 -17.55 17.18
C TYR A 760 47.01 -18.32 16.00
N THR A 761 46.31 -19.43 16.27
CA THR A 761 45.60 -20.20 15.22
C THR A 761 44.51 -19.36 14.54
N ARG A 762 43.79 -18.50 15.28
CA ARG A 762 42.79 -17.59 14.68
C ARG A 762 43.45 -16.57 13.75
N LEU A 763 44.61 -16.02 14.13
CA LEU A 763 45.37 -15.09 13.29
C LEU A 763 45.78 -15.75 11.96
N GLN A 764 46.33 -16.96 12.02
CA GLN A 764 46.71 -17.74 10.83
C GLN A 764 45.51 -18.00 9.91
N LEU A 765 44.39 -18.47 10.45
CA LEU A 765 43.19 -18.79 9.68
C LEU A 765 42.56 -17.56 9.02
N VAL A 766 42.54 -16.41 9.69
CA VAL A 766 41.93 -15.19 9.15
C VAL A 766 42.84 -14.55 8.09
N ILE A 767 44.15 -14.47 8.33
CA ILE A 767 45.09 -13.78 7.43
C ILE A 767 45.40 -14.63 6.20
N ASP A 768 45.81 -15.88 6.41
CA ASP A 768 46.33 -16.76 5.36
C ASP A 768 45.29 -17.77 4.86
N GLY A 769 44.33 -18.14 5.70
CA GLY A 769 43.39 -19.24 5.42
C GLY A 769 43.94 -20.61 5.82
N PRO A 770 43.15 -21.68 5.63
CA PRO A 770 43.59 -23.06 5.87
C PRO A 770 44.78 -23.45 4.98
N GLN A 771 45.79 -24.11 5.54
CA GLN A 771 47.01 -24.55 4.83
C GLN A 771 46.80 -25.90 4.12
N GLU A 772 45.68 -26.06 3.43
CA GLU A 772 45.30 -27.27 2.71
C GLU A 772 45.46 -27.06 1.19
N GLU A 773 45.71 -28.12 0.41
CA GLU A 773 45.84 -28.03 -1.05
C GLU A 773 44.60 -27.42 -1.74
N LYS A 774 43.43 -27.60 -1.14
CA LYS A 774 42.16 -26.96 -1.54
C LYS A 774 41.48 -26.40 -0.30
N PRO A 775 41.75 -25.14 0.07
CA PRO A 775 41.21 -24.57 1.29
C PRO A 775 39.69 -24.41 1.19
N GLU A 776 38.98 -24.76 2.27
CA GLU A 776 37.52 -24.59 2.36
C GLU A 776 37.08 -23.12 2.20
N PHE A 777 37.94 -22.17 2.62
CA PHE A 777 37.71 -20.73 2.51
C PHE A 777 39.02 -19.97 2.33
N ALA A 778 38.96 -18.77 1.74
CA ALA A 778 40.13 -17.93 1.51
C ALA A 778 40.44 -17.01 2.71
N GLY A 779 41.72 -16.86 3.06
CA GLY A 779 42.18 -15.83 3.99
C GLY A 779 42.06 -14.41 3.42
N ILE A 780 42.17 -13.39 4.26
CA ILE A 780 42.02 -11.97 3.85
C ILE A 780 43.00 -11.59 2.75
N LEU A 781 44.26 -12.05 2.82
CA LEU A 781 45.27 -11.72 1.79
C LEU A 781 44.88 -12.29 0.41
N ALA A 782 44.29 -13.49 0.37
CA ALA A 782 43.80 -14.10 -0.86
C ALA A 782 42.54 -13.38 -1.39
N ILE A 783 41.63 -12.95 -0.50
CA ILE A 783 40.44 -12.18 -0.86
C ILE A 783 40.83 -10.82 -1.48
N VAL A 784 41.79 -10.11 -0.89
CA VAL A 784 42.29 -8.82 -1.41
C VAL A 784 42.85 -8.98 -2.82
N LYS A 785 43.66 -10.03 -3.05
CA LYS A 785 44.21 -10.36 -4.37
C LYS A 785 43.13 -10.70 -5.40
N ALA A 786 42.16 -11.52 -5.03
CA ALA A 786 41.11 -11.98 -5.95
C ALA A 786 40.15 -10.86 -6.39
N ASN A 787 39.98 -9.81 -5.58
CA ASN A 787 38.99 -8.75 -5.82
C ASN A 787 39.58 -7.43 -6.33
N GLN A 788 40.89 -7.36 -6.58
CA GLN A 788 41.59 -6.11 -6.92
C GLN A 788 41.00 -5.33 -8.10
N GLU A 789 40.48 -6.02 -9.11
CA GLU A 789 39.90 -5.41 -10.33
C GLU A 789 38.37 -5.35 -10.26
N ASN A 790 37.72 -6.42 -9.79
CA ASN A 790 36.26 -6.57 -9.81
C ASN A 790 35.53 -5.87 -8.65
N ASP A 791 36.15 -5.82 -7.47
CA ASP A 791 35.64 -5.16 -6.27
C ASP A 791 36.79 -4.53 -5.47
N SER A 792 37.44 -3.54 -6.09
CA SER A 792 38.54 -2.77 -5.50
C SER A 792 38.23 -2.20 -4.10
N ARG A 793 36.95 -1.98 -3.77
CA ARG A 793 36.53 -1.52 -2.43
C ARG A 793 36.67 -2.62 -1.38
N ARG A 794 36.27 -3.86 -1.69
CA ARG A 794 36.49 -5.01 -0.80
C ARG A 794 37.97 -5.21 -0.52
N SER A 795 38.81 -5.11 -1.54
CA SER A 795 40.27 -5.19 -1.39
C SER A 795 40.81 -4.10 -0.47
N TYR A 796 40.36 -2.85 -0.61
CA TYR A 796 40.72 -1.76 0.30
C TYR A 796 40.26 -2.04 1.75
N GLN A 797 39.03 -2.48 1.95
CA GLN A 797 38.53 -2.78 3.30
C GLN A 797 39.28 -3.95 3.96
N GLY A 798 39.71 -4.95 3.18
CA GLY A 798 40.62 -6.00 3.66
C GLY A 798 41.97 -5.44 4.12
N VAL A 799 42.59 -4.54 3.36
CA VAL A 799 43.83 -3.86 3.78
C VAL A 799 43.60 -3.02 5.04
N LYS A 800 42.52 -2.24 5.08
CA LYS A 800 42.14 -1.43 6.24
C LYS A 800 41.93 -2.27 7.50
N PHE A 801 41.30 -3.44 7.37
CA PHE A 801 41.15 -4.40 8.46
C PHE A 801 42.51 -4.84 9.01
N LEU A 802 43.44 -5.25 8.14
CA LEU A 802 44.78 -5.71 8.54
C LEU A 802 45.56 -4.62 9.29
N VAL A 803 45.52 -3.37 8.79
CA VAL A 803 46.14 -2.22 9.47
C VAL A 803 45.48 -1.95 10.83
N SER A 804 44.14 -1.90 10.87
CA SER A 804 43.42 -1.67 12.13
C SER A 804 43.68 -2.76 13.16
N MET A 805 43.85 -4.01 12.73
CA MET A 805 44.16 -5.13 13.60
C MET A 805 45.59 -5.01 14.16
N ALA A 806 46.57 -4.70 13.32
CA ALA A 806 47.97 -4.49 13.73
C ALA A 806 48.12 -3.35 14.74
N HIS A 807 47.35 -2.26 14.58
CA HIS A 807 47.38 -1.14 15.51
C HIS A 807 46.74 -1.49 16.87
N LYS A 808 45.67 -2.28 16.86
CA LYS A 808 44.90 -2.60 18.09
C LYS A 808 45.49 -3.77 18.89
N TYR A 809 46.19 -4.71 18.24
CA TYR A 809 46.61 -5.96 18.87
C TYR A 809 48.11 -6.27 18.59
N PRO A 810 48.99 -6.22 19.61
CA PRO A 810 50.42 -6.46 19.44
C PRO A 810 50.78 -7.80 18.79
N HIS A 811 50.14 -8.90 19.20
CA HIS A 811 50.39 -10.22 18.61
C HIS A 811 50.04 -10.32 17.12
N ALA A 812 49.05 -9.52 16.68
CA ALA A 812 48.69 -9.45 15.26
C ALA A 812 49.70 -8.61 14.46
N LYS A 813 50.27 -7.56 15.08
CA LYS A 813 51.40 -6.80 14.53
C LYS A 813 52.60 -7.72 14.35
N ASP A 814 53.00 -8.43 15.40
CA ASP A 814 54.13 -9.36 15.37
C ASP A 814 53.97 -10.43 14.27
N TYR A 815 52.76 -10.95 14.07
CA TYR A 815 52.46 -11.90 13.00
C TYR A 815 52.63 -11.29 11.61
N LEU A 816 52.08 -10.10 11.35
CA LEU A 816 52.21 -9.43 10.05
C LEU A 816 53.67 -9.07 9.72
N LEU A 817 54.48 -8.79 10.74
CA LEU A 817 55.91 -8.58 10.58
C LEU A 817 56.64 -9.87 10.15
N GLN A 818 56.14 -11.05 10.53
CA GLN A 818 56.74 -12.33 10.14
C GLN A 818 56.39 -12.80 8.71
N VAL A 819 55.40 -12.18 8.05
CA VAL A 819 54.93 -12.58 6.69
C VAL A 819 55.02 -11.42 5.67
N PRO A 820 56.22 -10.88 5.37
CA PRO A 820 56.37 -9.62 4.63
C PRO A 820 56.01 -9.71 3.14
N ARG A 821 56.32 -10.82 2.45
CA ARG A 821 56.21 -10.89 0.98
C ARG A 821 54.76 -10.79 0.47
N THR A 822 53.79 -11.38 1.17
CA THR A 822 52.37 -11.37 0.78
C THR A 822 51.65 -10.11 1.25
N TRP A 823 52.01 -9.58 2.41
CA TRP A 823 51.51 -8.32 2.94
C TRP A 823 52.00 -7.11 2.12
N GLN A 824 53.28 -7.08 1.75
CA GLN A 824 53.88 -6.04 0.90
C GLN A 824 53.13 -5.83 -0.41
N TRP A 825 52.69 -6.92 -1.06
CA TRP A 825 51.91 -6.84 -2.30
C TRP A 825 50.62 -6.03 -2.11
N SER A 826 49.92 -6.23 -0.99
CA SER A 826 48.64 -5.55 -0.72
C SER A 826 48.82 -4.04 -0.50
N VAL A 827 49.93 -3.64 0.12
CA VAL A 827 50.29 -2.23 0.32
C VAL A 827 50.70 -1.58 -1.00
N ASN A 828 51.54 -2.25 -1.81
CA ASN A 828 51.94 -1.78 -3.13
C ASN A 828 50.72 -1.63 -4.07
N TRP A 829 49.76 -2.56 -4.00
CA TRP A 829 48.50 -2.46 -4.74
C TRP A 829 47.70 -1.21 -4.32
N LEU A 830 47.58 -0.92 -3.03
CA LEU A 830 46.87 0.26 -2.54
C LEU A 830 47.58 1.56 -2.97
N GLU A 831 48.91 1.60 -2.89
CA GLU A 831 49.73 2.72 -3.35
C GLU A 831 49.54 3.01 -4.84
N ARG A 832 49.57 1.97 -5.68
CA ARG A 832 49.32 2.08 -7.13
C ARG A 832 47.90 2.56 -7.41
N THR A 833 46.91 1.98 -6.76
CA THR A 833 45.49 2.35 -6.93
C THR A 833 45.23 3.81 -6.48
N MET A 834 45.90 4.26 -5.42
CA MET A 834 45.91 5.65 -4.96
C MET A 834 46.63 6.60 -5.90
N SER A 835 47.41 6.11 -6.87
CA SER A 835 48.17 6.90 -7.84
C SER A 835 47.51 6.97 -9.23
N GLU A 836 46.78 5.94 -9.66
CA GLU A 836 46.21 5.80 -11.02
C GLU A 836 44.88 6.56 -11.29
N PHE A 837 43.95 6.68 -10.32
CA PHE A 837 42.64 7.36 -10.52
C PHE A 837 42.66 8.91 -10.50
N THR A 838 42.39 9.57 -11.63
CA THR A 838 42.35 11.04 -11.81
C THR A 838 41.06 11.76 -11.35
N THR A 839 40.19 11.12 -10.56
CA THR A 839 38.95 11.74 -10.06
C THR A 839 39.21 12.70 -8.91
N GLN A 840 38.51 13.84 -8.90
CA GLN A 840 38.52 14.83 -7.81
C GLN A 840 38.25 14.18 -6.44
N TRP A 841 38.85 14.73 -5.39
CA TRP A 841 38.66 14.30 -4.00
C TRP A 841 37.17 14.30 -3.64
N SER A 842 36.63 13.15 -3.25
CA SER A 842 35.25 13.01 -2.79
C SER A 842 35.21 13.21 -1.28
N ASN A 843 34.62 14.31 -0.82
CA ASN A 843 34.38 14.58 0.60
C ASN A 843 33.02 14.04 1.09
N THR A 844 32.22 13.46 0.21
CA THR A 844 30.79 13.18 0.46
C THR A 844 30.45 11.69 0.63
N THR A 845 31.32 10.75 0.27
CA THR A 845 31.00 9.30 0.36
C THR A 845 32.17 8.46 0.91
N SER A 846 31.93 7.71 1.98
CA SER A 846 32.91 6.81 2.62
C SER A 846 33.08 5.51 1.82
N ASN A 847 34.31 4.97 1.78
CA ASN A 847 34.58 3.63 1.23
C ASN A 847 34.01 2.49 2.08
N GLU A 848 33.50 2.76 3.29
CA GLU A 848 32.88 1.76 4.16
C GLU A 848 31.37 1.63 3.97
N ASP A 849 30.68 2.70 3.51
CA ASP A 849 29.22 2.79 3.58
C ASP A 849 28.54 2.80 2.20
N SER A 850 29.30 2.71 1.11
CA SER A 850 28.78 2.83 -0.26
C SER A 850 28.66 1.48 -0.98
N ASN A 851 27.60 1.34 -1.79
CA ASN A 851 27.26 0.11 -2.51
C ASN A 851 28.01 -0.07 -3.86
N THR A 852 28.89 0.88 -4.23
CA THR A 852 29.69 0.74 -5.47
C THR A 852 30.89 -0.20 -5.26
N LYS A 853 31.30 -0.90 -6.32
CA LYS A 853 32.47 -1.80 -6.29
C LYS A 853 33.81 -1.07 -6.53
N THR A 854 33.72 0.22 -6.86
CA THR A 854 34.86 1.08 -7.19
C THR A 854 35.39 1.81 -5.96
N PHE A 855 36.69 1.70 -5.76
CA PHE A 855 37.43 2.44 -4.75
C PHE A 855 37.38 3.95 -5.01
N GLN A 856 37.23 4.75 -3.95
CA GLN A 856 37.34 6.22 -4.01
C GLN A 856 38.54 6.71 -3.20
N ARG A 857 39.22 7.74 -3.70
CA ARG A 857 40.28 8.41 -2.93
C ARG A 857 39.65 9.24 -1.80
N THR A 858 39.99 8.89 -0.57
CA THR A 858 39.49 9.54 0.66
C THR A 858 40.65 9.77 1.62
N VAL A 859 40.50 10.72 2.56
CA VAL A 859 41.49 10.97 3.62
C VAL A 859 41.77 9.70 4.41
N SER A 860 40.72 8.96 4.80
CA SER A 860 40.88 7.68 5.51
C SER A 860 41.69 6.65 4.72
N ALA A 861 41.59 6.62 3.39
CA ALA A 861 42.39 5.70 2.57
C ALA A 861 43.86 6.12 2.49
N GLN A 862 44.14 7.43 2.49
CA GLN A 862 45.50 7.95 2.58
C GLN A 862 46.14 7.65 3.95
N ASP A 863 45.39 7.82 5.04
CA ASP A 863 45.84 7.50 6.39
C ASP A 863 46.14 6.00 6.53
N THR A 864 45.25 5.14 6.01
CA THR A 864 45.46 3.68 5.98
C THR A 864 46.73 3.30 5.21
N LEU A 865 47.00 3.97 4.08
CA LEU A 865 48.21 3.73 3.29
C LEU A 865 49.46 4.18 4.06
N ALA A 866 49.44 5.35 4.70
CA ALA A 866 50.56 5.85 5.50
C ALA A 866 50.88 4.90 6.67
N GLU A 867 49.87 4.41 7.38
CA GLU A 867 50.01 3.44 8.46
C GLU A 867 50.55 2.09 7.95
N ALA A 868 50.04 1.60 6.82
CA ALA A 868 50.52 0.36 6.21
C ALA A 868 52.00 0.44 5.79
N THR A 869 52.41 1.56 5.18
CA THR A 869 53.80 1.81 4.80
C THR A 869 54.71 1.96 6.02
N ALA A 870 54.24 2.56 7.12
CA ALA A 870 54.99 2.63 8.37
C ALA A 870 55.27 1.23 8.96
N LEU A 871 54.27 0.35 8.98
CA LEU A 871 54.42 -1.05 9.43
C LEU A 871 55.46 -1.83 8.58
N LEU A 872 55.53 -1.58 7.27
CA LEU A 872 56.54 -2.17 6.38
C LEU A 872 57.93 -1.53 6.51
N THR A 873 58.01 -0.29 6.98
CA THR A 873 59.29 0.39 7.21
C THR A 873 59.94 -0.09 8.51
N GLU A 874 59.14 -0.43 9.54
CA GLU A 874 59.62 -1.09 10.75
C GLU A 874 60.31 -2.45 10.45
N LEU A 875 59.84 -3.17 9.42
CA LEU A 875 60.46 -4.41 8.90
C LEU A 875 61.85 -4.21 8.27
N SER A 876 62.12 -3.01 7.77
CA SER A 876 63.36 -2.68 7.07
C SER A 876 64.47 -2.20 8.03
N SER A 877 64.18 -2.13 9.34
CA SER A 877 65.17 -1.78 10.36
C SER A 877 66.02 -3.00 10.74
N PRO A 878 67.35 -2.86 10.92
CA PRO A 878 68.26 -3.98 11.14
C PRO A 878 68.10 -4.71 12.49
N GLU A 879 67.16 -4.33 13.35
CA GLU A 879 66.91 -4.98 14.65
C GLU A 879 65.96 -6.20 14.56
N ALA A 880 65.32 -6.45 13.40
CA ALA A 880 64.39 -7.58 13.21
C ALA A 880 65.04 -8.88 12.71
N GLY A 881 66.37 -8.91 12.53
CA GLY A 881 67.10 -10.00 11.88
C GLY A 881 67.46 -11.24 12.74
N GLU A 882 66.92 -11.40 13.95
CA GLU A 882 67.32 -12.50 14.85
C GLU A 882 66.44 -13.76 14.85
N TYR A 883 65.34 -13.80 14.09
CA TYR A 883 64.51 -15.00 14.00
C TYR A 883 64.39 -15.53 12.56
N GLY A 884 65.40 -16.31 12.17
CA GLY A 884 65.28 -17.48 11.28
C GLY A 884 64.94 -17.25 9.81
N MET A 885 65.94 -17.03 8.96
CA MET A 885 65.89 -17.39 7.54
C MET A 885 67.09 -18.28 7.19
N GLU A 886 66.85 -19.58 7.02
CA GLU A 886 67.67 -20.39 6.11
C GLU A 886 67.19 -20.10 4.69
N MET A 887 68.12 -19.65 3.86
CA MET A 887 67.94 -19.43 2.43
C MET A 887 67.88 -20.77 1.71
N ASP A 888 66.83 -20.98 0.91
CA ASP A 888 66.94 -21.78 -0.32
C ASP A 888 66.73 -20.87 -1.53
N GLN A 889 67.71 -20.96 -2.44
CA GLN A 889 67.84 -20.19 -3.68
C GLN A 889 67.18 -20.94 -4.86
N ASP A 890 66.77 -20.14 -5.84
CA ASP A 890 66.54 -20.48 -7.26
C ASP A 890 65.26 -21.22 -7.68
N ASP A 891 64.35 -20.48 -8.33
CA ASP A 891 63.67 -20.96 -9.54
C ASP A 891 63.34 -19.78 -10.49
N PRO A 892 63.96 -19.68 -11.69
CA PRO A 892 63.70 -18.64 -12.67
C PRO A 892 62.77 -19.15 -13.79
N SER A 893 61.46 -18.89 -13.68
CA SER A 893 60.55 -19.02 -14.84
C SER A 893 59.33 -18.10 -14.72
N MET A 894 59.42 -16.86 -15.20
CA MET A 894 58.26 -15.97 -15.45
C MET A 894 58.69 -14.72 -16.25
N ASP A 895 59.27 -14.89 -17.43
CA ASP A 895 59.65 -13.74 -18.28
C ASP A 895 59.37 -13.90 -19.79
N GLU A 896 58.45 -14.81 -20.19
CA GLU A 896 58.12 -15.00 -21.63
C GLU A 896 56.68 -14.68 -22.07
N ASP A 897 55.74 -14.35 -21.18
CA ASP A 897 54.33 -14.14 -21.59
C ASP A 897 53.90 -12.68 -21.82
N LEU A 898 54.78 -11.70 -21.59
CA LEU A 898 54.45 -10.26 -21.70
C LEU A 898 54.71 -9.62 -23.09
N ARG A 899 55.01 -10.41 -24.14
CA ARG A 899 55.30 -9.89 -25.49
C ARG A 899 54.33 -10.28 -26.61
N ARG A 900 53.16 -10.86 -26.32
CA ARG A 900 52.15 -11.20 -27.34
C ARG A 900 50.73 -10.76 -26.97
N SER A 901 50.50 -9.45 -26.80
CA SER A 901 49.12 -8.93 -26.78
C SER A 901 49.02 -7.43 -27.06
N GLN A 902 49.74 -6.92 -28.06
CA GLN A 902 49.40 -5.64 -28.70
C GLN A 902 49.70 -5.72 -30.20
N LEU A 903 48.68 -5.95 -31.02
CA LEU A 903 48.49 -5.41 -32.39
C LEU A 903 47.25 -6.04 -33.09
N GLY A 904 46.32 -5.18 -33.53
CA GLY A 904 45.20 -5.47 -34.47
C GLY A 904 43.86 -5.73 -33.78
N SER A 905 42.89 -4.81 -33.65
CA SER A 905 42.15 -4.01 -34.65
C SER A 905 41.39 -4.86 -35.69
N ASP A 906 40.06 -4.82 -35.55
CA ASP A 906 39.08 -4.57 -36.62
C ASP A 906 38.51 -5.70 -37.52
N TYR A 907 37.16 -5.71 -37.52
CA TYR A 907 36.16 -6.13 -38.52
C TYR A 907 35.85 -7.63 -38.81
N LEU A 908 34.63 -8.02 -38.36
CA LEU A 908 33.53 -8.67 -39.11
C LEU A 908 33.84 -9.80 -40.12
N SER A 909 33.36 -11.02 -39.84
CA SER A 909 32.16 -11.61 -40.50
C SER A 909 32.02 -13.11 -40.26
N CYS A 910 30.76 -13.54 -40.07
CA CYS A 910 30.33 -14.94 -40.00
C CYS A 910 30.50 -15.67 -41.35
N GLY A 911 30.82 -16.96 -41.27
CA GLY A 911 30.63 -17.95 -42.32
C GLY A 911 30.64 -19.38 -41.73
N PRO A 912 29.80 -20.32 -42.21
CA PRO A 912 29.22 -21.36 -41.37
C PRO A 912 29.91 -22.73 -41.43
N ALA A 913 29.48 -23.57 -40.48
CA ALA A 913 29.77 -24.98 -40.30
C ALA A 913 29.75 -25.85 -41.57
N GLN A 914 30.61 -26.87 -41.60
CA GLN A 914 30.33 -28.18 -42.18
C GLN A 914 31.16 -29.28 -41.51
N LYS A 915 30.46 -30.30 -40.98
CA LYS A 915 30.76 -31.76 -40.97
C LYS A 915 32.06 -32.21 -40.29
N GLU A 916 32.08 -33.21 -39.39
CA GLU A 916 31.29 -34.44 -39.23
C GLU A 916 31.00 -34.74 -37.75
#